data_AF-A0A8C7N6Z6-F1
#
_entry.id   AF-A0A8C7N6Z6-F1
#
_cell.length_a   1.000
_cell.length_b   1.000
_cell.length_c   1.000
_cell.angle_alpha   90.00
_cell.angle_beta   90.00
_cell.angle_gamma   90.00
#
_symmetry.space_group_name_H-M   'P 1'
#
loop_
_entity.id
_entity.type
_entity.pdbx_description
1 polymer ?
#
loop_
_entity_poly.entity_id
_entity_poly.type
_entity_poly.pdbx_seq_one_letter_code
_entity_poly.pdbx_strand_id
1 'polypeptide(L)'
;EAAGNYGAIMHNHTCFVTGRIHQAMVTSLNEDNESVTVEWIENGDTKGKEIDLESIFALNPDVAPEEEIAPSPETPPPPKPTSVKVNKISKVKEEIPFRKVECACSVKGSVCDFLFLCRGFLAARRKSNCVKEVEKLQEKRERRRIQQQELREKKAQVQGHSSFHPLTPPHISSNICIEEHRICVCVRKRPLNKKELTIRDLDVITIPSKDVVMVHEPKQKVDLTRYLENQTFRFDYAFDDSTTNEMVYRFTARPLVETIFERGMATCFAYGQTGSGKTHTMGGDFSGKNQDCSKGIYALASRDVFVMLKKPCHKKLDLQVYATFFEIYSGKVFDLLNGKAKLRVLEDGKQQVQVVGLHERDVKCTEDVLKLIEVGNSCRTSGQTSANAHSSRSHAVFQIILRRKGKMHGKFSLIDLAGNERGADTSSADRQTRLEGAEINKSLLALKECIRALGRNKPHTPFRASKLTQVLRDSFIGENSRTCMIATISPGMTSCENTLNTLRYANRVKELTVDANQVTEGVRPNIHVVDLLDYDWDHLGSSPQRDDLKLLCEQNEEEVSPQLFNFHEAVSQMVEMEEHVLEDHRAVFQESIRWLEDEKVLLEMTEEVDYDVDSYATQLEQILDQKIDILTELRDKVKSFRSSLQEEEQASKQINPKRPRALL
;
A
#
# COMPACT_ATOMS: atom_id res chain seq x y z
N GLU A 1 47.58 40.44 -6.22
CA GLU A 1 47.04 39.49 -5.22
C GLU A 1 45.63 38.91 -5.51
N ALA A 2 44.98 39.15 -6.65
CA ALA A 2 43.59 38.71 -6.87
C ALA A 2 43.34 37.18 -6.89
N ALA A 3 44.38 36.36 -7.10
CA ALA A 3 44.28 34.90 -7.20
C ALA A 3 44.27 34.16 -5.85
N GLY A 4 44.39 34.85 -4.71
CA GLY A 4 44.47 34.22 -3.38
C GLY A 4 43.12 33.92 -2.72
N ASN A 5 42.13 34.80 -2.88
CA ASN A 5 40.93 34.76 -2.02
C ASN A 5 39.82 33.81 -2.50
N TYR A 6 39.79 33.43 -3.78
CA TYR A 6 38.82 32.44 -4.28
C TYR A 6 39.13 31.00 -3.82
N GLY A 7 40.38 30.71 -3.44
CA GLY A 7 40.80 29.39 -2.96
C GLY A 7 40.30 29.01 -1.56
N ALA A 8 39.59 29.90 -0.85
CA ALA A 8 39.20 29.71 0.55
C ALA A 8 37.70 29.46 0.78
N ILE A 9 36.86 29.60 -0.26
CA ILE A 9 35.38 29.56 -0.13
C ILE A 9 34.78 28.28 -0.76
N MET A 10 35.51 27.59 -1.64
CA MET A 10 35.04 26.42 -2.40
C MET A 10 35.37 25.06 -1.73
N HIS A 11 35.08 24.91 -0.44
CA HIS A 11 35.18 23.62 0.26
C HIS A 11 33.80 23.12 0.70
N ASN A 12 33.40 21.94 0.17
CA ASN A 12 32.14 21.20 0.40
C ASN A 12 30.91 21.64 -0.40
N HIS A 13 30.85 21.31 -1.70
CA HIS A 13 29.58 21.13 -2.41
C HIS A 13 29.48 19.74 -3.03
N THR A 14 28.25 19.23 -3.14
CA THR A 14 27.97 17.80 -3.31
C THR A 14 27.37 17.51 -4.67
N CYS A 15 28.06 16.76 -5.54
CA CYS A 15 27.55 16.47 -6.88
C CYS A 15 26.66 15.22 -6.89
N PHE A 16 25.39 15.36 -7.29
CA PHE A 16 24.44 14.25 -7.39
C PHE A 16 24.48 13.59 -8.78
N VAL A 17 25.18 12.46 -8.88
CA VAL A 17 25.08 11.55 -10.03
C VAL A 17 24.86 10.12 -9.51
N THR A 18 23.78 9.46 -9.95
CA THR A 18 23.31 8.13 -9.47
C THR A 18 22.87 8.03 -8.00
N GLY A 19 22.75 9.14 -7.27
CA GLY A 19 22.30 9.13 -5.86
C GLY A 19 23.38 8.68 -4.88
N ARG A 20 24.66 8.75 -5.28
CA ARG A 20 25.82 8.61 -4.39
C ARG A 20 26.52 9.95 -4.22
N ILE A 21 27.11 10.14 -3.05
CA ILE A 21 27.84 11.35 -2.67
C ILE A 21 29.34 11.10 -2.88
N HIS A 22 29.98 11.93 -3.71
CA HIS A 22 31.43 11.96 -3.91
C HIS A 22 31.92 13.41 -3.78
N GLN A 23 33.08 13.60 -3.14
CA GLN A 23 33.80 14.87 -3.22
C GLN A 23 34.44 14.99 -4.61
N ALA A 24 34.19 16.10 -5.29
CA ALA A 24 34.78 16.45 -6.58
C ALA A 24 35.53 17.78 -6.47
N MET A 25 36.51 17.98 -7.34
CA MET A 25 37.32 19.19 -7.47
C MET A 25 37.01 19.85 -8.81
N VAL A 26 36.82 21.18 -8.82
CA VAL A 26 36.75 21.95 -10.06
C VAL A 26 38.14 22.02 -10.68
N THR A 27 38.29 21.61 -11.94
CA THR A 27 39.57 21.61 -12.65
C THR A 27 39.67 22.66 -13.75
N SER A 28 38.55 23.06 -14.37
CA SER A 28 38.50 24.20 -15.28
C SER A 28 37.12 24.85 -15.37
N LEU A 29 37.09 26.16 -15.62
CA LEU A 29 35.92 26.93 -16.03
C LEU A 29 35.98 27.15 -17.55
N ASN A 30 34.83 27.06 -18.22
CA ASN A 30 34.66 27.20 -19.66
C ASN A 30 33.64 28.32 -19.95
N GLU A 31 34.14 29.55 -20.04
CA GLU A 31 33.32 30.76 -20.16
C GLU A 31 32.52 30.81 -21.49
N ASP A 32 33.06 30.28 -22.59
CA ASP A 32 32.39 30.23 -23.91
C ASP A 32 31.16 29.30 -23.93
N ASN A 33 31.08 28.32 -23.03
CA ASN A 33 30.00 27.32 -22.92
C ASN A 33 29.30 27.36 -21.54
N GLU A 34 29.46 28.44 -20.76
CA GLU A 34 28.86 28.64 -19.43
C GLU A 34 28.93 27.38 -18.52
N SER A 35 30.09 26.72 -18.45
CA SER A 35 30.20 25.41 -17.80
C SER A 35 31.52 25.16 -17.06
N VAL A 36 31.50 24.19 -16.14
CA VAL A 36 32.55 23.85 -15.19
C VAL A 36 32.92 22.38 -15.35
N THR A 37 34.20 22.08 -15.55
CA THR A 37 34.69 20.70 -15.49
C THR A 37 35.04 20.34 -14.04
N VAL A 38 34.48 19.23 -13.56
CA VAL A 38 34.79 18.67 -12.24
C VAL A 38 35.38 17.27 -12.37
N GLU A 39 36.35 16.96 -11.51
CA GLU A 39 36.96 15.63 -11.40
C GLU A 39 36.82 15.06 -9.98
N TRP A 40 36.60 13.75 -9.89
CA TRP A 40 36.58 12.99 -8.63
C TRP A 40 37.32 11.66 -8.78
N ILE A 41 37.74 11.08 -7.66
CA ILE A 41 38.35 9.75 -7.64
C ILE A 41 37.29 8.72 -7.23
N GLU A 42 37.14 7.68 -8.03
CA GLU A 42 36.26 6.55 -7.74
C GLU A 42 37.02 5.23 -7.93
N ASN A 43 37.13 4.43 -6.86
CA ASN A 43 37.85 3.15 -6.85
C ASN A 43 39.33 3.20 -7.29
N GLY A 44 39.96 4.38 -7.23
CA GLY A 44 41.36 4.61 -7.63
C GLY A 44 41.53 5.21 -9.03
N ASP A 45 40.47 5.26 -9.84
CA ASP A 45 40.46 5.99 -11.11
C ASP A 45 39.99 7.44 -10.91
N THR A 46 40.63 8.40 -11.57
CA THR A 46 40.05 9.74 -11.78
C THR A 46 38.94 9.66 -12.82
N LYS A 47 37.78 10.28 -12.55
CA LYS A 47 36.65 10.48 -13.45
C LYS A 47 36.37 11.98 -13.56
N GLY A 48 36.03 12.45 -14.76
CA GLY A 48 35.72 13.86 -15.02
C GLY A 48 34.36 14.03 -15.69
N LYS A 49 33.71 15.18 -15.47
CA LYS A 49 32.45 15.56 -16.10
C LYS A 49 32.34 17.09 -16.21
N GLU A 50 31.86 17.57 -17.36
CA GLU A 50 31.45 18.96 -17.57
C GLU A 50 30.01 19.15 -17.03
N ILE A 51 29.80 20.23 -16.27
CA ILE A 51 28.53 20.59 -15.61
C ILE A 51 28.23 22.04 -15.94
N ASP A 52 27.02 22.28 -16.40
CA ASP A 52 26.47 23.59 -16.75
C ASP A 52 26.31 24.53 -15.52
N LEU A 53 26.53 25.84 -15.71
CA LEU A 53 26.50 26.83 -14.62
C LEU A 53 25.08 27.13 -14.12
N GLU A 54 24.06 27.16 -14.97
CA GLU A 54 22.66 27.32 -14.55
C GLU A 54 22.28 26.21 -13.55
N SER A 55 22.72 24.97 -13.84
CA SER A 55 22.56 23.80 -12.97
C SER A 55 23.32 23.91 -11.64
N ILE A 56 24.40 24.70 -11.56
CA ILE A 56 25.17 24.93 -10.33
C ILE A 56 24.53 26.03 -9.50
N PHE A 57 24.08 27.13 -10.11
CA PHE A 57 23.37 28.22 -9.43
C PHE A 57 21.99 27.77 -8.92
N ALA A 58 21.24 26.97 -9.69
CA ALA A 58 19.97 26.39 -9.25
C ALA A 58 20.10 25.46 -8.04
N LEU A 59 21.28 24.88 -7.79
CA LEU A 59 21.58 24.08 -6.61
C LEU A 59 22.16 24.90 -5.44
N ASN A 60 22.65 26.11 -5.70
CA ASN A 60 23.30 26.97 -4.70
C ASN A 60 22.93 28.45 -4.97
N PRO A 61 21.68 28.87 -4.69
CA PRO A 61 21.18 30.20 -5.08
C PRO A 61 21.99 31.34 -4.48
N ASP A 62 22.54 31.13 -3.27
CA ASP A 62 23.40 32.03 -2.50
C ASP A 62 24.67 32.50 -3.23
N VAL A 63 25.00 31.87 -4.37
CA VAL A 63 26.20 32.13 -5.19
C VAL A 63 25.86 32.60 -6.61
N ALA A 64 24.57 32.77 -6.93
CA ALA A 64 24.13 33.33 -8.21
C ALA A 64 24.36 34.86 -8.25
N PRO A 65 24.70 35.45 -9.42
CA PRO A 65 24.82 36.89 -9.56
C PRO A 65 23.45 37.59 -9.47
N GLU A 66 23.38 38.70 -8.73
CA GLU A 66 22.17 39.54 -8.67
C GLU A 66 21.96 40.30 -10.00
N GLU A 67 20.74 40.27 -10.54
CA GLU A 67 20.40 40.99 -11.79
C GLU A 67 20.16 42.50 -11.56
N GLU A 68 20.91 43.37 -12.25
CA GLU A 68 20.59 44.81 -12.31
C GLU A 68 19.38 45.06 -13.22
N ILE A 69 18.27 45.54 -12.63
CA ILE A 69 17.02 45.81 -13.36
C ILE A 69 17.14 47.11 -14.17
N ALA A 70 17.20 46.98 -15.50
CA ALA A 70 17.09 48.12 -16.42
C ALA A 70 15.63 48.61 -16.60
N PRO A 71 15.37 49.93 -16.69
CA PRO A 71 14.01 50.47 -16.73
C PRO A 71 13.32 50.40 -18.11
N SER A 72 11.99 50.32 -18.08
CA SER A 72 11.10 50.09 -19.23
C SER A 72 11.04 51.22 -20.27
N PRO A 73 10.80 50.93 -21.57
CA PRO A 73 10.65 51.93 -22.62
C PRO A 73 9.21 52.47 -22.81
N GLU A 74 9.06 53.78 -23.02
CA GLU A 74 7.81 54.44 -23.43
C GLU A 74 7.59 54.42 -24.96
N THR A 75 6.40 54.85 -25.42
CA THR A 75 5.99 54.90 -26.85
C THR A 75 4.85 55.92 -27.05
N PRO A 76 4.60 56.47 -28.26
CA PRO A 76 5.49 57.26 -29.13
C PRO A 76 4.82 58.57 -29.66
N PRO A 77 5.52 59.38 -30.49
CA PRO A 77 4.82 60.12 -31.56
C PRO A 77 5.49 60.11 -32.97
N PRO A 78 4.80 60.54 -34.06
CA PRO A 78 5.23 60.42 -35.47
C PRO A 78 5.43 61.79 -36.20
N PRO A 79 5.57 61.89 -37.56
CA PRO A 79 6.54 61.24 -38.49
C PRO A 79 7.17 62.17 -39.59
N LYS A 80 8.16 61.66 -40.37
CA LYS A 80 8.59 62.09 -41.75
C LYS A 80 9.29 63.47 -41.92
N PRO A 81 9.88 63.83 -43.11
CA PRO A 81 10.41 63.05 -44.26
C PRO A 81 11.82 63.50 -44.80
N THR A 82 12.52 62.65 -45.59
CA THR A 82 13.46 62.94 -46.75
C THR A 82 14.34 61.70 -47.07
N SER A 83 14.98 61.48 -48.23
CA SER A 83 14.65 61.83 -49.64
C SER A 83 15.42 60.96 -50.70
N VAL A 84 14.69 60.61 -51.77
CA VAL A 84 15.05 60.14 -53.14
C VAL A 84 16.52 59.88 -53.58
N LYS A 85 16.78 58.66 -54.12
CA LYS A 85 17.46 58.32 -55.41
C LYS A 85 17.45 56.77 -55.61
N VAL A 86 16.86 56.11 -56.62
CA VAL A 86 16.79 56.29 -58.09
C VAL A 86 18.16 56.06 -58.75
N ASN A 87 18.38 55.08 -59.64
CA ASN A 87 17.52 54.10 -60.33
C ASN A 87 18.17 52.67 -60.30
N LYS A 88 17.94 51.62 -61.11
CA LYS A 88 17.32 51.37 -62.43
C LYS A 88 16.81 49.90 -62.54
N ILE A 89 16.17 49.50 -63.65
CA ILE A 89 15.51 48.18 -63.89
C ILE A 89 16.07 47.47 -65.14
N SER A 90 15.98 46.14 -65.19
CA SER A 90 15.79 45.35 -66.42
C SER A 90 14.94 44.10 -66.16
N LYS A 91 14.02 43.76 -67.06
CA LYS A 91 13.13 42.58 -67.01
C LYS A 91 13.24 41.78 -68.32
N VAL A 92 13.11 40.46 -68.23
CA VAL A 92 12.64 39.60 -69.34
C VAL A 92 11.60 38.63 -68.75
N LYS A 93 10.62 38.20 -69.55
CA LYS A 93 9.51 37.32 -69.16
C LYS A 93 9.76 35.85 -69.53
N GLU A 94 9.02 34.96 -68.90
CA GLU A 94 8.78 33.57 -69.33
C GLU A 94 7.83 33.50 -70.54
N GLU A 95 7.88 32.39 -71.27
CA GLU A 95 6.73 31.83 -72.01
C GLU A 95 6.88 30.29 -72.12
N ILE A 96 5.77 29.56 -72.12
CA ILE A 96 5.73 28.07 -72.04
C ILE A 96 4.77 27.53 -73.11
N PRO A 97 5.11 26.42 -73.80
CA PRO A 97 4.11 25.55 -74.41
C PRO A 97 4.15 24.09 -73.92
N PHE A 98 2.95 23.48 -73.86
CA PHE A 98 2.67 22.10 -73.42
C PHE A 98 3.23 21.00 -74.34
N ARG A 99 3.40 19.79 -73.79
CA ARG A 99 3.05 18.55 -74.52
C ARG A 99 2.62 17.39 -73.60
N LYS A 100 1.54 16.70 -73.98
CA LYS A 100 1.08 15.44 -73.36
C LYS A 100 1.98 14.26 -73.74
N VAL A 101 2.12 13.29 -72.83
CA VAL A 101 2.22 11.86 -73.14
C VAL A 101 1.41 11.10 -72.08
N GLU A 102 0.62 10.11 -72.50
CA GLU A 102 -0.13 9.19 -71.63
C GLU A 102 0.56 7.82 -71.67
N CYS A 103 0.66 7.13 -70.54
CA CYS A 103 0.84 5.68 -70.51
C CYS A 103 0.33 5.12 -69.17
N ALA A 104 -0.18 3.89 -69.17
CA ALA A 104 -0.91 3.31 -68.04
C ALA A 104 -0.25 2.02 -67.53
N CYS A 105 -0.35 1.76 -66.23
CA CYS A 105 -0.25 0.40 -65.69
C CYS A 105 -1.03 0.29 -64.36
N SER A 106 -1.51 -0.91 -64.03
CA SER A 106 -2.39 -1.18 -62.88
C SER A 106 -1.60 -1.55 -61.62
N VAL A 107 -2.06 -1.11 -60.45
CA VAL A 107 -1.63 -1.59 -59.13
C VAL A 107 -2.85 -1.77 -58.22
N LYS A 108 -2.91 -2.88 -57.49
CA LYS A 108 -3.70 -3.02 -56.24
C LYS A 108 -2.74 -2.78 -55.07
N GLY A 109 -3.04 -1.82 -54.19
CA GLY A 109 -2.17 -1.48 -53.06
C GLY A 109 -2.93 -0.65 -52.01
N SER A 110 -2.49 -0.70 -50.76
CA SER A 110 -3.15 -0.06 -49.61
C SER A 110 -2.59 1.34 -49.31
N VAL A 111 -3.33 2.13 -48.52
CA VAL A 111 -3.15 3.58 -48.29
C VAL A 111 -2.00 3.88 -47.29
N CYS A 112 -0.83 3.25 -47.46
CA CYS A 112 0.35 3.51 -46.61
C CYS A 112 1.48 4.23 -47.37
N ASP A 113 1.55 4.14 -48.69
CA ASP A 113 2.62 4.75 -49.50
C ASP A 113 2.43 6.26 -49.77
N PHE A 114 1.26 6.84 -49.45
CA PHE A 114 0.89 8.19 -49.90
C PHE A 114 1.70 9.33 -49.25
N LEU A 115 2.45 9.06 -48.17
CA LEU A 115 3.31 10.04 -47.50
C LEU A 115 4.80 9.97 -47.88
N PHE A 116 5.21 9.08 -48.80
CA PHE A 116 6.63 8.92 -49.17
C PHE A 116 7.07 9.54 -50.50
N LEU A 117 6.15 10.06 -51.33
CA LEU A 117 6.49 10.56 -52.68
C LEU A 117 6.57 12.10 -52.86
N CYS A 118 6.41 12.89 -51.80
CA CYS A 118 6.49 14.37 -51.86
C CYS A 118 7.85 14.99 -51.45
N ARG A 119 8.97 14.27 -51.68
CA ARG A 119 10.35 14.85 -51.61
C ARG A 119 11.17 14.58 -52.88
N GLY A 120 10.53 14.69 -54.04
CA GLY A 120 11.10 14.38 -55.35
C GLY A 120 11.89 15.48 -56.07
N PHE A 121 11.91 16.73 -55.60
CA PHE A 121 12.68 17.81 -56.27
C PHE A 121 13.19 18.92 -55.32
N LEU A 122 14.12 18.56 -54.43
CA LEU A 122 15.02 19.53 -53.79
C LEU A 122 16.46 19.22 -54.22
N ALA A 123 17.16 20.23 -54.73
CA ALA A 123 18.51 20.07 -55.27
C ALA A 123 19.46 19.47 -54.23
N ALA A 124 20.36 18.58 -54.67
CA ALA A 124 21.29 17.86 -53.83
C ALA A 124 22.38 18.78 -53.22
N ARG A 125 22.00 19.59 -52.23
CA ARG A 125 22.93 20.34 -51.36
C ARG A 125 23.93 19.34 -50.79
N ARG A 126 25.22 19.53 -51.11
CA ARG A 126 26.32 18.70 -50.61
C ARG A 126 26.39 18.80 -49.08
N LYS A 127 25.72 17.88 -48.36
CA LYS A 127 25.90 17.71 -46.91
C LYS A 127 27.39 17.51 -46.62
N SER A 128 27.94 18.32 -45.71
CA SER A 128 29.30 18.16 -45.20
C SER A 128 29.49 16.75 -44.62
N ASN A 129 30.71 16.21 -44.68
CA ASN A 129 31.01 14.87 -44.16
C ASN A 129 30.71 14.77 -42.65
N CYS A 130 30.88 15.85 -41.87
CA CYS A 130 30.47 15.88 -40.46
C CYS A 130 28.97 15.59 -40.28
N VAL A 131 28.10 16.24 -41.08
CA VAL A 131 26.65 16.00 -41.03
C VAL A 131 26.31 14.55 -41.38
N LYS A 132 27.04 13.93 -42.31
CA LYS A 132 26.85 12.51 -42.66
C LYS A 132 27.28 11.55 -41.55
N GLU A 133 28.33 11.86 -40.79
CA GLU A 133 28.72 11.04 -39.62
C GLU A 133 27.76 11.21 -38.44
N VAL A 134 27.18 12.41 -38.24
CA VAL A 134 26.07 12.63 -37.29
C VAL A 134 24.83 11.83 -37.69
N GLU A 135 24.46 11.85 -38.97
CA GLU A 135 23.33 11.10 -39.53
C GLU A 135 23.53 9.57 -39.38
N LYS A 136 24.74 9.05 -39.68
CA LYS A 136 25.13 7.66 -39.37
C LYS A 136 25.10 7.34 -37.87
N LEU A 137 25.52 8.26 -37.01
CA LEU A 137 25.46 8.08 -35.55
C LEU A 137 24.01 8.00 -35.06
N GLN A 138 23.11 8.77 -35.65
CA GLN A 138 21.67 8.72 -35.37
C GLN A 138 21.07 7.39 -35.84
N GLU A 139 21.27 6.98 -37.09
CA GLU A 139 20.87 5.65 -37.58
C GLU A 139 21.42 4.51 -36.68
N LYS A 140 22.68 4.61 -36.24
CA LYS A 140 23.32 3.59 -35.40
C LYS A 140 22.77 3.57 -33.97
N ARG A 141 22.28 4.70 -33.46
CA ARG A 141 21.51 4.78 -32.19
C ARG A 141 20.11 4.19 -32.37
N GLU A 142 19.46 4.46 -33.49
CA GLU A 142 18.09 4.03 -33.80
C GLU A 142 17.99 2.53 -34.05
N ARG A 143 18.85 1.97 -34.92
CA ARG A 143 19.00 0.51 -35.11
C ARG A 143 19.31 -0.22 -33.78
N ARG A 144 20.06 0.41 -32.87
CA ARG A 144 20.30 -0.13 -31.51
C ARG A 144 19.06 -0.11 -30.61
N ARG A 145 18.21 0.92 -30.70
CA ARG A 145 16.91 0.96 -29.98
C ARG A 145 16.00 -0.15 -30.48
N ILE A 146 15.84 -0.29 -31.80
CA ILE A 146 15.05 -1.35 -32.43
C ILE A 146 15.56 -2.74 -32.02
N GLN A 147 16.88 -2.98 -32.08
CA GLN A 147 17.46 -4.25 -31.63
C GLN A 147 17.27 -4.53 -30.12
N GLN A 148 17.28 -3.51 -29.26
CA GLN A 148 16.94 -3.68 -27.84
C GLN A 148 15.46 -3.95 -27.62
N GLN A 149 14.58 -3.35 -28.42
CA GLN A 149 13.15 -3.61 -28.40
C GLN A 149 12.82 -5.03 -28.88
N GLU A 150 13.32 -5.44 -30.05
CA GLU A 150 13.23 -6.83 -30.52
C GLU A 150 13.76 -7.83 -29.49
N LEU A 151 14.88 -7.51 -28.81
CA LEU A 151 15.45 -8.38 -27.79
C LEU A 151 14.57 -8.44 -26.53
N ARG A 152 13.86 -7.36 -26.17
CA ARG A 152 12.85 -7.35 -25.10
C ARG A 152 11.62 -8.16 -25.51
N GLU A 153 11.12 -8.00 -26.74
CA GLU A 153 9.96 -8.73 -27.27
C GLU A 153 10.24 -10.23 -27.39
N LYS A 154 11.40 -10.62 -27.94
CA LYS A 154 11.86 -12.01 -28.00
C LYS A 154 12.06 -12.60 -26.59
N LYS A 155 12.58 -11.81 -25.63
CA LYS A 155 12.64 -12.23 -24.22
C LYS A 155 11.26 -12.36 -23.58
N ALA A 156 10.32 -11.46 -23.86
CA ALA A 156 8.95 -11.53 -23.35
C ALA A 156 8.18 -12.74 -23.89
N GLN A 157 8.37 -13.10 -25.17
CA GLN A 157 7.82 -14.33 -25.75
C GLN A 157 8.39 -15.59 -25.09
N VAL A 158 9.70 -15.62 -24.79
CA VAL A 158 10.34 -16.73 -24.05
C VAL A 158 9.96 -16.74 -22.56
N GLN A 159 9.74 -15.57 -21.96
CA GLN A 159 9.28 -15.40 -20.57
C GLN A 159 7.74 -15.30 -20.45
N GLY A 160 7.00 -15.89 -21.40
CA GLY A 160 5.53 -15.97 -21.36
C GLY A 160 4.97 -16.75 -20.15
N HIS A 161 5.84 -17.35 -19.33
CA HIS A 161 5.50 -17.97 -18.05
C HIS A 161 6.59 -17.73 -16.99
N SER A 162 6.17 -17.20 -15.84
CA SER A 162 6.85 -17.25 -14.52
C SER A 162 8.36 -16.96 -14.48
N SER A 163 8.73 -15.67 -14.40
CA SER A 163 10.08 -15.23 -13.99
C SER A 163 10.16 -14.82 -12.50
N PHE A 164 9.34 -15.42 -11.64
CA PHE A 164 9.60 -15.48 -10.20
C PHE A 164 10.31 -16.80 -9.90
N HIS A 165 11.64 -16.81 -9.88
CA HIS A 165 12.38 -17.90 -9.25
C HIS A 165 12.18 -17.79 -7.73
N PRO A 166 11.64 -18.81 -7.04
CA PRO A 166 11.59 -18.79 -5.59
C PRO A 166 13.03 -18.83 -5.06
N LEU A 167 13.46 -17.75 -4.41
CA LEU A 167 14.55 -17.86 -3.44
C LEU A 167 14.02 -18.77 -2.32
N THR A 168 14.48 -20.02 -2.29
CA THR A 168 14.05 -21.01 -1.29
C THR A 168 14.31 -20.44 0.11
N PRO A 169 13.28 -20.12 0.90
CA PRO A 169 13.51 -19.43 2.16
C PRO A 169 14.21 -20.33 3.18
N PRO A 170 15.00 -19.77 4.11
CA PRO A 170 15.55 -20.52 5.23
C PRO A 170 14.42 -20.94 6.17
N HIS A 171 13.95 -22.19 6.01
CA HIS A 171 12.89 -22.78 6.85
C HIS A 171 13.16 -22.65 8.35
N ILE A 172 12.10 -22.49 9.14
CA ILE A 172 12.16 -22.48 10.61
C ILE A 172 12.66 -23.84 11.11
N SER A 173 13.94 -23.88 11.50
CA SER A 173 14.57 -25.06 12.12
C SER A 173 13.96 -25.34 13.49
N SER A 174 13.86 -26.63 13.84
CA SER A 174 13.35 -27.10 15.14
C SER A 174 14.15 -26.60 16.34
N ASN A 175 15.37 -26.12 16.13
CA ASN A 175 16.36 -25.87 17.18
C ASN A 175 16.39 -24.40 17.65
N ILE A 176 15.43 -23.58 17.22
CA ILE A 176 15.29 -22.18 17.64
C ILE A 176 14.77 -22.13 19.08
N CYS A 177 15.38 -21.29 19.92
CA CYS A 177 14.95 -21.04 21.30
C CYS A 177 13.60 -20.31 21.32
N ILE A 178 12.77 -20.58 22.33
CA ILE A 178 11.43 -19.97 22.45
C ILE A 178 11.51 -18.80 23.43
N GLU A 179 11.30 -17.58 22.90
CA GLU A 179 11.33 -16.33 23.66
C GLU A 179 9.97 -16.09 24.36
N GLU A 180 9.96 -15.91 25.69
CA GLU A 180 8.71 -15.78 26.46
C GLU A 180 8.11 -14.37 26.38
N HIS A 181 6.98 -14.24 25.69
CA HIS A 181 6.20 -13.00 25.58
C HIS A 181 4.83 -13.15 26.25
N ARG A 182 4.31 -12.07 26.87
CA ARG A 182 2.95 -12.07 27.49
C ARG A 182 1.85 -12.31 26.46
N ILE A 183 2.01 -11.72 25.28
CA ILE A 183 1.23 -12.00 24.07
C ILE A 183 2.24 -12.44 23.01
N CYS A 184 2.10 -13.63 22.43
CA CYS A 184 2.92 -14.05 21.30
C CYS A 184 2.13 -13.90 20.00
N VAL A 185 2.67 -13.19 19.02
CA VAL A 185 2.03 -12.94 17.72
C VAL A 185 2.80 -13.64 16.61
N CYS A 186 2.15 -14.62 16.00
CA CYS A 186 2.68 -15.42 14.91
C CYS A 186 1.87 -15.21 13.62
N VAL A 187 2.53 -15.28 12.47
CA VAL A 187 1.88 -15.33 11.15
C VAL A 187 2.06 -16.71 10.53
N ARG A 188 1.04 -17.19 9.82
CA ARG A 188 1.11 -18.40 8.97
C ARG A 188 0.59 -18.09 7.56
N LYS A 189 1.47 -18.23 6.57
CA LYS A 189 1.10 -18.36 5.16
C LYS A 189 0.53 -19.76 4.91
N ARG A 190 -0.53 -19.88 4.12
CA ARG A 190 -0.96 -21.17 3.53
C ARG A 190 -0.47 -21.27 2.08
N PRO A 191 -0.33 -22.48 1.51
CA PRO A 191 -0.10 -22.63 0.08
C PRO A 191 -1.29 -22.13 -0.77
N LEU A 192 -1.01 -21.82 -2.04
CA LEU A 192 -2.04 -21.60 -3.07
C LEU A 192 -2.89 -22.87 -3.24
N ASN A 193 -4.21 -22.70 -3.33
CA ASN A 193 -5.15 -23.80 -3.48
C ASN A 193 -5.43 -24.12 -4.96
N LYS A 194 -6.06 -25.27 -5.25
CA LYS A 194 -6.30 -25.73 -6.62
C LYS A 194 -7.13 -24.76 -7.48
N LYS A 195 -8.06 -23.97 -6.89
CA LYS A 195 -8.81 -22.94 -7.62
C LYS A 195 -7.88 -21.79 -8.04
N GLU A 196 -7.09 -21.28 -7.09
CA GLU A 196 -6.12 -20.19 -7.30
C GLU A 196 -5.09 -20.55 -8.38
N LEU A 197 -4.53 -21.76 -8.31
CA LEU A 197 -3.63 -22.28 -9.33
C LEU A 197 -4.30 -22.44 -10.72
N THR A 198 -5.61 -22.75 -10.76
CA THR A 198 -6.37 -22.87 -12.02
C THR A 198 -6.61 -21.51 -12.68
N ILE A 199 -6.95 -20.48 -11.90
CA ILE A 199 -7.10 -19.10 -12.40
C ILE A 199 -5.77 -18.35 -12.57
N ARG A 200 -4.63 -19.01 -12.25
CA ARG A 200 -3.27 -18.45 -12.29
C ARG A 200 -3.11 -17.22 -11.37
N ASP A 201 -3.73 -17.24 -10.19
CA ASP A 201 -3.51 -16.21 -9.17
C ASP A 201 -2.03 -16.22 -8.73
N LEU A 202 -1.47 -15.03 -8.49
CA LEU A 202 -0.05 -14.84 -8.20
C LEU A 202 0.19 -14.91 -6.69
N ASP A 203 1.28 -15.56 -6.29
CA ASP A 203 1.75 -15.50 -4.90
C ASP A 203 2.43 -14.15 -4.64
N VAL A 204 1.87 -13.36 -3.74
CA VAL A 204 2.40 -12.03 -3.37
C VAL A 204 3.02 -12.03 -1.97
N ILE A 205 3.22 -13.20 -1.33
CA ILE A 205 3.66 -13.30 0.06
C ILE A 205 4.97 -14.09 0.18
N THR A 206 6.06 -13.40 0.53
CA THR A 206 7.37 -14.02 0.81
C THR A 206 7.68 -13.95 2.30
N ILE A 207 8.13 -15.06 2.88
CA ILE A 207 8.60 -15.14 4.27
C ILE A 207 10.09 -15.47 4.22
N PRO A 208 10.99 -14.47 4.26
CA PRO A 208 12.43 -14.67 4.03
C PRO A 208 13.22 -15.10 5.29
N SER A 209 12.61 -15.09 6.47
CA SER A 209 13.25 -15.46 7.75
C SER A 209 12.22 -15.99 8.76
N LYS A 210 12.69 -16.41 9.95
CA LYS A 210 11.83 -16.90 11.04
C LYS A 210 10.80 -15.87 11.55
N ASP A 211 11.02 -14.58 11.28
CA ASP A 211 10.34 -13.45 11.92
C ASP A 211 9.75 -12.43 10.92
N VAL A 212 10.18 -12.44 9.65
CA VAL A 212 9.80 -11.43 8.64
C VAL A 212 8.70 -11.96 7.72
N VAL A 213 7.71 -11.11 7.42
CA VAL A 213 6.73 -11.31 6.35
C VAL A 213 6.81 -10.14 5.39
N MET A 214 7.03 -10.41 4.11
CA MET A 214 7.00 -9.42 3.03
C MET A 214 5.74 -9.59 2.19
N VAL A 215 5.03 -8.49 1.94
CA VAL A 215 3.89 -8.41 1.03
C VAL A 215 4.31 -7.62 -0.19
N HIS A 216 4.15 -8.23 -1.36
CA HIS A 216 4.49 -7.69 -2.67
C HIS A 216 3.25 -7.04 -3.29
N GLU A 217 2.85 -5.87 -2.78
CA GLU A 217 1.61 -5.22 -3.20
C GLU A 217 1.74 -4.63 -4.62
N PRO A 218 0.95 -5.09 -5.61
CA PRO A 218 1.00 -4.55 -6.96
C PRO A 218 0.23 -3.22 -7.00
N LYS A 219 0.94 -2.13 -7.29
CA LYS A 219 0.34 -0.79 -7.42
C LYS A 219 0.57 -0.21 -8.81
N GLN A 220 -0.21 0.82 -9.11
CA GLN A 220 -0.14 1.57 -10.36
C GLN A 220 -0.10 3.06 -10.04
N LYS A 221 0.87 3.75 -10.63
CA LYS A 221 0.99 5.22 -10.56
C LYS A 221 -0.04 5.90 -11.48
N VAL A 222 -0.19 7.21 -11.33
CA VAL A 222 -1.06 8.07 -12.16
C VAL A 222 -0.65 8.05 -13.64
N ASP A 223 0.64 7.92 -13.96
CA ASP A 223 1.18 7.73 -15.32
C ASP A 223 0.94 6.32 -15.89
N LEU A 224 0.06 5.54 -15.25
CA LEU A 224 -0.21 4.12 -15.51
C LEU A 224 0.99 3.17 -15.30
N THR A 225 2.15 3.65 -14.84
CA THR A 225 3.32 2.79 -14.56
C THR A 225 3.02 1.85 -13.39
N ARG A 226 3.06 0.55 -13.64
CA ARG A 226 2.95 -0.49 -12.60
C ARG A 226 4.25 -0.57 -11.81
N TYR A 227 4.14 -0.66 -10.49
CA TYR A 227 5.25 -0.87 -9.56
C TYR A 227 4.85 -1.85 -8.44
N LEU A 228 5.84 -2.27 -7.65
CA LEU A 228 5.64 -3.20 -6.55
C LEU A 228 6.00 -2.50 -5.24
N GLU A 229 5.06 -2.43 -4.30
CA GLU A 229 5.29 -1.85 -2.98
C GLU A 229 5.53 -2.99 -1.97
N ASN A 230 6.77 -3.10 -1.50
CA ASN A 230 7.22 -4.20 -0.64
C ASN A 230 6.99 -3.87 0.84
N GLN A 231 5.76 -3.98 1.32
CA GLN A 231 5.46 -3.82 2.76
C GLN A 231 6.08 -4.96 3.57
N THR A 232 6.87 -4.63 4.59
CA THR A 232 7.61 -5.60 5.41
C THR A 232 7.17 -5.52 6.87
N PHE A 233 6.82 -6.66 7.47
CA PHE A 233 6.32 -6.79 8.84
C PHE A 233 7.20 -7.74 9.65
N ARG A 234 7.33 -7.54 10.97
CA ARG A 234 8.15 -8.39 11.86
C ARG A 234 7.35 -8.94 13.04
N PHE A 235 7.17 -10.26 13.06
CA PHE A 235 6.43 -11.00 14.07
C PHE A 235 7.37 -11.79 14.99
N ASP A 236 6.83 -12.60 15.90
CA ASP A 236 7.66 -13.45 16.76
C ASP A 236 8.07 -14.71 16.01
N TYR A 237 7.12 -15.25 15.24
CA TYR A 237 7.33 -16.34 14.28
C TYR A 237 6.50 -16.10 13.00
N ALA A 238 7.12 -16.36 11.85
CA ALA A 238 6.51 -16.29 10.52
C ALA A 238 6.64 -17.66 9.83
N PHE A 239 5.53 -18.38 9.72
CA PHE A 239 5.48 -19.73 9.16
C PHE A 239 5.17 -19.69 7.66
N ASP A 240 6.03 -20.35 6.87
CA ASP A 240 5.87 -20.51 5.42
C ASP A 240 4.73 -21.47 5.03
N ASP A 241 4.45 -21.54 3.73
CA ASP A 241 3.44 -22.42 3.13
C ASP A 241 3.77 -23.93 3.22
N SER A 242 5.02 -24.29 3.51
CA SER A 242 5.46 -25.66 3.77
C SER A 242 5.22 -26.11 5.22
N THR A 243 4.99 -25.17 6.13
CA THR A 243 5.03 -25.42 7.58
C THR A 243 3.78 -26.19 8.06
N THR A 244 4.01 -27.36 8.67
CA THR A 244 2.98 -28.27 9.19
C THR A 244 2.29 -27.75 10.46
N ASN A 245 1.09 -28.26 10.75
CA ASN A 245 0.37 -27.92 11.98
C ASN A 245 1.17 -28.20 13.26
N GLU A 246 2.00 -29.26 13.29
CA GLU A 246 2.80 -29.59 14.48
C GLU A 246 3.97 -28.62 14.69
N MET A 247 4.57 -28.10 13.61
CA MET A 247 5.57 -27.03 13.71
C MET A 247 4.94 -25.70 14.16
N VAL A 248 3.76 -25.34 13.66
CA VAL A 248 3.00 -24.17 14.17
C VAL A 248 2.69 -24.36 15.65
N TYR A 249 2.15 -25.52 16.04
CA TYR A 249 1.81 -25.85 17.44
C TYR A 249 3.03 -25.71 18.38
N ARG A 250 4.19 -26.21 17.96
CA ARG A 250 5.45 -26.22 18.73
C ARG A 250 5.86 -24.83 19.24
N PHE A 251 5.66 -23.79 18.44
CA PHE A 251 6.05 -22.41 18.76
C PHE A 251 4.89 -21.53 19.25
N THR A 252 3.62 -21.94 19.08
CA THR A 252 2.42 -21.15 19.43
C THR A 252 1.75 -21.63 20.73
N ALA A 253 0.99 -22.72 20.65
CA ALA A 253 0.13 -23.21 21.73
C ALA A 253 0.84 -24.19 22.67
N ARG A 254 2.00 -24.74 22.29
CA ARG A 254 2.74 -25.70 23.12
C ARG A 254 3.35 -25.10 24.40
N PRO A 255 4.02 -23.92 24.38
CA PRO A 255 4.53 -23.30 25.61
C PRO A 255 3.42 -22.97 26.61
N LEU A 256 2.25 -22.55 26.10
CA LEU A 256 1.07 -22.21 26.89
C LEU A 256 0.46 -23.41 27.66
N VAL A 257 0.86 -24.64 27.35
CA VAL A 257 0.44 -25.82 28.14
C VAL A 257 1.04 -25.77 29.55
N GLU A 258 2.26 -25.27 29.73
CA GLU A 258 2.89 -25.21 31.06
C GLU A 258 2.16 -24.21 31.98
N THR A 259 1.77 -23.05 31.43
CA THR A 259 1.02 -21.98 32.11
C THR A 259 -0.22 -22.48 32.86
N ILE A 260 -0.98 -23.43 32.29
CA ILE A 260 -2.20 -23.94 32.97
C ILE A 260 -1.90 -24.91 34.11
N PHE A 261 -0.74 -25.58 34.13
CA PHE A 261 -0.29 -26.35 35.29
C PHE A 261 0.24 -25.44 36.40
N GLU A 262 0.75 -24.25 36.05
CA GLU A 262 1.21 -23.19 36.97
C GLU A 262 0.08 -22.32 37.55
N ARG A 263 -1.18 -22.74 37.36
CA ARG A 263 -2.42 -22.05 37.74
C ARG A 263 -2.76 -20.79 36.93
N GLY A 264 -2.15 -20.64 35.77
CA GLY A 264 -2.45 -19.54 34.84
C GLY A 264 -3.63 -19.83 33.91
N MET A 265 -3.93 -18.81 33.11
CA MET A 265 -4.96 -18.85 32.07
C MET A 265 -4.27 -18.69 30.72
N ALA A 266 -4.37 -19.71 29.87
CA ALA A 266 -3.80 -19.72 28.54
C ALA A 266 -4.89 -19.47 27.49
N THR A 267 -4.59 -18.69 26.45
CA THR A 267 -5.49 -18.50 25.33
C THR A 267 -4.72 -18.49 24.01
N CYS A 268 -5.16 -19.27 23.03
CA CYS A 268 -4.61 -19.24 21.67
C CYS A 268 -5.75 -19.07 20.66
N PHE A 269 -5.65 -18.08 19.76
CA PHE A 269 -6.69 -17.80 18.77
C PHE A 269 -6.14 -17.68 17.35
N ALA A 270 -6.83 -18.32 16.39
CA ALA A 270 -6.59 -18.13 14.97
C ALA A 270 -7.42 -16.97 14.41
N TYR A 271 -6.80 -16.07 13.66
CA TYR A 271 -7.41 -14.88 13.05
C TYR A 271 -7.04 -14.77 11.55
N GLY A 272 -7.81 -14.00 10.78
CA GLY A 272 -7.62 -13.79 9.33
C GLY A 272 -8.89 -14.04 8.50
N GLN A 273 -8.79 -13.90 7.18
CA GLN A 273 -9.94 -14.00 6.25
C GLN A 273 -10.54 -15.41 6.17
N THR A 274 -11.77 -15.53 5.67
CA THR A 274 -12.27 -16.84 5.23
C THR A 274 -11.38 -17.43 4.14
N GLY A 275 -11.06 -18.71 4.28
CA GLY A 275 -10.11 -19.42 3.42
C GLY A 275 -8.63 -19.28 3.80
N SER A 276 -8.25 -18.47 4.80
CA SER A 276 -6.83 -18.29 5.20
C SER A 276 -6.18 -19.52 5.84
N GLY A 277 -6.96 -20.46 6.37
CA GLY A 277 -6.45 -21.65 7.08
C GLY A 277 -6.66 -21.66 8.60
N LYS A 278 -7.45 -20.75 9.19
CA LYS A 278 -7.78 -20.75 10.63
C LYS A 278 -8.21 -22.13 11.15
N THR A 279 -9.33 -22.67 10.63
CA THR A 279 -9.88 -23.95 11.09
C THR A 279 -9.01 -25.16 10.72
N HIS A 280 -8.22 -25.08 9.65
CA HIS A 280 -7.20 -26.10 9.33
C HIS A 280 -6.12 -26.16 10.42
N THR A 281 -5.71 -24.99 10.93
CA THR A 281 -4.71 -24.87 12.00
C THR A 281 -5.28 -25.34 13.35
N MET A 282 -6.49 -24.89 13.70
CA MET A 282 -7.10 -25.21 14.99
C MET A 282 -7.67 -26.64 15.05
N GLY A 283 -8.47 -27.02 14.05
CA GLY A 283 -9.24 -28.27 14.00
C GLY A 283 -8.64 -29.41 13.18
N GLY A 284 -7.57 -29.18 12.41
CA GLY A 284 -6.87 -30.24 11.64
C GLY A 284 -7.20 -30.29 10.14
N ASP A 285 -6.54 -31.21 9.44
CA ASP A 285 -6.50 -31.29 7.96
C ASP A 285 -7.86 -31.68 7.36
N PHE A 286 -8.19 -31.16 6.17
CA PHE A 286 -9.44 -31.50 5.47
C PHE A 286 -9.22 -32.50 4.32
N SER A 287 -9.74 -33.72 4.49
CA SER A 287 -9.81 -34.76 3.45
C SER A 287 -11.21 -34.78 2.82
N GLY A 288 -11.46 -33.83 1.92
CA GLY A 288 -12.77 -33.67 1.27
C GLY A 288 -13.81 -33.10 2.23
N LYS A 289 -14.77 -33.93 2.66
CA LYS A 289 -15.76 -33.57 3.70
C LYS A 289 -15.34 -33.99 5.12
N ASN A 290 -14.35 -34.87 5.26
CA ASN A 290 -13.90 -35.37 6.56
C ASN A 290 -12.73 -34.52 7.06
N GLN A 291 -12.71 -34.19 8.36
CA GLN A 291 -11.62 -33.46 8.99
C GLN A 291 -10.81 -34.39 9.89
N ASP A 292 -9.51 -34.52 9.62
CA ASP A 292 -8.55 -35.25 10.46
C ASP A 292 -8.23 -34.42 11.71
N CYS A 293 -9.07 -34.58 12.72
CA CYS A 293 -8.99 -33.82 13.96
C CYS A 293 -7.72 -34.11 14.77
N SER A 294 -7.00 -35.21 14.47
CA SER A 294 -5.80 -35.63 15.21
C SER A 294 -4.61 -34.67 15.07
N LYS A 295 -4.57 -33.88 13.99
CA LYS A 295 -3.49 -32.93 13.67
C LYS A 295 -3.85 -31.46 13.93
N GLY A 296 -5.05 -31.19 14.47
CA GLY A 296 -5.42 -29.83 14.88
C GLY A 296 -4.70 -29.41 16.16
N ILE A 297 -4.47 -28.11 16.36
CA ILE A 297 -3.96 -27.57 17.63
C ILE A 297 -4.83 -28.03 18.82
N TYR A 298 -6.14 -28.23 18.66
CA TYR A 298 -7.01 -28.80 19.69
C TYR A 298 -6.48 -30.15 20.22
N ALA A 299 -6.23 -31.11 19.31
CA ALA A 299 -5.77 -32.45 19.67
C ALA A 299 -4.31 -32.46 20.15
N LEU A 300 -3.43 -31.69 19.50
CA LEU A 300 -2.02 -31.58 19.87
C LEU A 300 -1.86 -30.97 21.28
N ALA A 301 -2.63 -29.94 21.62
CA ALA A 301 -2.66 -29.38 22.97
C ALA A 301 -3.17 -30.39 24.00
N SER A 302 -4.26 -31.11 23.73
CA SER A 302 -4.78 -32.13 24.65
C SER A 302 -3.83 -33.32 24.84
N ARG A 303 -3.12 -33.75 23.78
CA ARG A 303 -2.04 -34.75 23.85
C ARG A 303 -0.96 -34.31 24.83
N ASP A 304 -0.38 -33.13 24.64
CA ASP A 304 0.71 -32.63 25.51
C ASP A 304 0.20 -32.33 26.94
N VAL A 305 -1.08 -31.93 27.14
CA VAL A 305 -1.71 -31.85 28.48
C VAL A 305 -1.73 -33.21 29.19
N PHE A 306 -2.20 -34.28 28.54
CA PHE A 306 -2.23 -35.62 29.15
C PHE A 306 -0.82 -36.20 29.35
N VAL A 307 0.19 -35.78 28.57
CA VAL A 307 1.60 -36.09 28.83
C VAL A 307 2.12 -35.30 30.04
N MET A 308 1.82 -34.01 30.15
CA MET A 308 2.24 -33.18 31.28
C MET A 308 1.59 -33.56 32.61
N LEU A 309 0.33 -34.05 32.59
CA LEU A 309 -0.35 -34.60 33.76
C LEU A 309 0.34 -35.85 34.32
N LYS A 310 1.01 -36.63 33.45
CA LYS A 310 1.77 -37.83 33.84
C LYS A 310 3.15 -37.51 34.43
N LYS A 311 3.69 -36.28 34.25
CA LYS A 311 4.97 -35.86 34.87
C LYS A 311 4.87 -35.96 36.41
N PRO A 312 5.89 -36.46 37.14
CA PRO A 312 5.83 -36.60 38.60
C PRO A 312 5.52 -35.31 39.37
N CYS A 313 5.97 -34.16 38.85
CA CYS A 313 5.69 -32.83 39.40
C CYS A 313 4.20 -32.46 39.39
N HIS A 314 3.42 -32.97 38.43
CA HIS A 314 1.99 -32.68 38.29
C HIS A 314 1.10 -33.81 38.80
N LYS A 315 1.57 -35.07 38.76
CA LYS A 315 0.83 -36.22 39.31
C LYS A 315 0.46 -36.04 40.79
N LYS A 316 1.33 -35.39 41.58
CA LYS A 316 1.09 -35.02 43.00
C LYS A 316 0.01 -33.93 43.21
N LEU A 317 -0.44 -33.28 42.14
CA LEU A 317 -1.48 -32.24 42.24
C LEU A 317 -2.88 -32.82 42.26
N ASP A 318 -3.12 -34.03 41.74
CA ASP A 318 -4.45 -34.63 41.64
C ASP A 318 -5.43 -33.72 40.86
N LEU A 319 -5.10 -33.52 39.57
CA LEU A 319 -5.87 -32.68 38.65
C LEU A 319 -6.79 -33.53 37.77
N GLN A 320 -8.03 -33.09 37.68
CA GLN A 320 -9.05 -33.62 36.78
C GLN A 320 -9.11 -32.74 35.52
N VAL A 321 -9.23 -33.36 34.35
CA VAL A 321 -9.27 -32.65 33.06
C VAL A 321 -10.71 -32.63 32.54
N TYR A 322 -11.20 -31.43 32.23
CA TYR A 322 -12.51 -31.22 31.64
C TYR A 322 -12.37 -30.54 30.28
N ALA A 323 -13.29 -30.85 29.36
CA ALA A 323 -13.39 -30.21 28.06
C ALA A 323 -14.76 -29.50 27.90
N THR A 324 -14.75 -28.32 27.26
CA THR A 324 -15.97 -27.65 26.77
C THR A 324 -15.79 -27.30 25.30
N PHE A 325 -16.89 -27.22 24.55
CA PHE A 325 -16.88 -26.71 23.18
C PHE A 325 -18.16 -25.94 22.92
N PHE A 326 -18.05 -24.67 22.55
CA PHE A 326 -19.20 -23.81 22.25
C PHE A 326 -18.91 -22.87 21.08
N GLU A 327 -19.97 -22.38 20.42
CA GLU A 327 -19.85 -21.33 19.40
C GLU A 327 -20.52 -20.03 19.82
N ILE A 328 -19.94 -18.91 19.37
CA ILE A 328 -20.52 -17.57 19.43
C ILE A 328 -20.99 -17.22 18.02
N TYR A 329 -22.30 -17.04 17.87
CA TYR A 329 -22.99 -16.87 16.60
C TYR A 329 -24.15 -15.88 16.74
N SER A 330 -24.28 -14.91 15.83
CA SER A 330 -25.35 -13.88 15.86
C SER A 330 -25.51 -13.22 17.25
N GLY A 331 -24.39 -12.82 17.87
CA GLY A 331 -24.35 -12.21 19.21
C GLY A 331 -24.75 -13.12 20.38
N LYS A 332 -25.02 -14.41 20.14
CA LYS A 332 -25.48 -15.41 21.13
C LYS A 332 -24.43 -16.51 21.29
N VAL A 333 -24.53 -17.30 22.36
CA VAL A 333 -23.62 -18.41 22.67
C VAL A 333 -24.39 -19.73 22.70
N PHE A 334 -23.84 -20.80 22.12
CA PHE A 334 -24.48 -22.11 21.98
C PHE A 334 -23.52 -23.25 22.31
N ASP A 335 -23.96 -24.20 23.14
CA ASP A 335 -23.17 -25.37 23.54
C ASP A 335 -23.11 -26.41 22.42
N LEU A 336 -21.91 -26.69 21.89
CA LEU A 336 -21.72 -27.68 20.81
C LEU A 336 -21.69 -29.12 21.34
N LEU A 337 -21.47 -29.32 22.64
CA LEU A 337 -21.48 -30.64 23.30
C LEU A 337 -22.86 -30.97 23.92
N ASN A 338 -23.83 -30.07 23.77
CA ASN A 338 -25.21 -30.21 24.24
C ASN A 338 -26.23 -29.67 23.20
N GLY A 339 -26.11 -30.10 21.94
CA GLY A 339 -27.14 -29.93 20.92
C GLY A 339 -27.51 -28.48 20.56
N LYS A 340 -26.56 -27.54 20.64
CA LYS A 340 -26.78 -26.08 20.54
C LYS A 340 -27.73 -25.50 21.59
N ALA A 341 -27.71 -26.04 22.81
CA ALA A 341 -28.33 -25.39 23.95
C ALA A 341 -27.83 -23.93 24.08
N LYS A 342 -28.76 -22.96 24.05
CA LYS A 342 -28.44 -21.53 24.10
C LYS A 342 -28.02 -21.12 25.52
N LEU A 343 -26.80 -20.60 25.65
CA LEU A 343 -26.17 -20.26 26.93
C LEU A 343 -26.34 -18.78 27.29
N ARG A 344 -26.11 -18.46 28.57
CA ARG A 344 -26.09 -17.07 29.09
C ARG A 344 -24.70 -16.70 29.58
N VAL A 345 -24.11 -15.64 29.01
CA VAL A 345 -22.86 -15.06 29.51
C VAL A 345 -23.19 -13.97 30.53
N LEU A 346 -22.83 -14.20 31.79
CA LEU A 346 -23.01 -13.31 32.94
C LEU A 346 -21.65 -12.96 33.57
N GLU A 347 -21.65 -12.02 34.50
CA GLU A 347 -20.48 -11.57 35.25
C GLU A 347 -20.81 -11.68 36.75
N ASP A 348 -19.89 -12.22 37.57
CA ASP A 348 -20.13 -12.42 39.00
C ASP A 348 -19.66 -11.25 39.88
N GLY A 349 -19.92 -11.32 41.19
CA GLY A 349 -19.51 -10.30 42.16
C GLY A 349 -17.99 -10.13 42.35
N LYS A 350 -17.16 -10.92 41.65
CA LYS A 350 -15.69 -10.80 41.56
C LYS A 350 -15.24 -10.36 40.16
N GLN A 351 -16.17 -9.91 39.33
CA GLN A 351 -15.97 -9.55 37.92
C GLN A 351 -15.50 -10.72 37.03
N GLN A 352 -15.68 -11.98 37.44
CA GLN A 352 -15.33 -13.13 36.60
C GLN A 352 -16.48 -13.43 35.64
N VAL A 353 -16.17 -13.66 34.36
CA VAL A 353 -17.20 -13.89 33.33
C VAL A 353 -17.53 -15.38 33.26
N GLN A 354 -18.80 -15.71 33.51
CA GLN A 354 -19.30 -17.09 33.59
C GLN A 354 -20.29 -17.39 32.46
N VAL A 355 -20.07 -18.50 31.75
CA VAL A 355 -20.97 -19.00 30.71
C VAL A 355 -21.94 -20.01 31.34
N VAL A 356 -23.06 -19.51 31.84
CA VAL A 356 -24.04 -20.29 32.61
C VAL A 356 -24.76 -21.29 31.70
N GLY A 357 -24.67 -22.57 32.07
CA GLY A 357 -25.27 -23.71 31.36
C GLY A 357 -24.29 -24.49 30.46
N LEU A 358 -23.04 -24.06 30.34
CA LEU A 358 -22.01 -24.74 29.56
C LEU A 358 -21.67 -26.11 30.18
N HIS A 359 -21.68 -27.18 29.36
CA HIS A 359 -21.42 -28.54 29.84
C HIS A 359 -19.92 -28.86 29.83
N GLU A 360 -19.32 -28.90 31.02
CA GLU A 360 -17.98 -29.45 31.25
C GLU A 360 -18.02 -30.98 31.21
N ARG A 361 -17.34 -31.59 30.23
CA ARG A 361 -17.20 -33.05 30.09
C ARG A 361 -15.88 -33.51 30.71
N ASP A 362 -15.93 -34.43 31.67
CA ASP A 362 -14.75 -35.13 32.22
C ASP A 362 -14.08 -35.97 31.12
N VAL A 363 -12.76 -35.83 30.92
CA VAL A 363 -12.00 -36.49 29.85
C VAL A 363 -10.72 -37.12 30.41
N LYS A 364 -10.44 -38.38 30.05
CA LYS A 364 -9.38 -39.19 30.69
C LYS A 364 -8.24 -39.55 29.75
N CYS A 365 -8.47 -39.46 28.45
CA CYS A 365 -7.45 -39.64 27.43
C CYS A 365 -7.68 -38.72 26.22
N THR A 366 -6.70 -38.66 25.31
CA THR A 366 -6.76 -37.83 24.10
C THR A 366 -7.88 -38.29 23.16
N GLU A 367 -8.18 -39.60 23.16
CA GLU A 367 -9.23 -40.22 22.37
C GLU A 367 -10.64 -39.81 22.83
N ASP A 368 -10.84 -39.44 24.11
CA ASP A 368 -12.09 -38.83 24.56
C ASP A 368 -12.27 -37.42 24.00
N VAL A 369 -11.18 -36.64 24.00
CA VAL A 369 -11.19 -35.27 23.47
C VAL A 369 -11.42 -35.25 21.96
N LEU A 370 -10.81 -36.16 21.20
CA LEU A 370 -11.05 -36.28 19.75
C LEU A 370 -12.53 -36.47 19.42
N LYS A 371 -13.23 -37.36 20.13
CA LYS A 371 -14.69 -37.56 19.97
C LYS A 371 -15.49 -36.28 20.27
N LEU A 372 -15.10 -35.50 21.28
CA LEU A 372 -15.76 -34.23 21.59
C LEU A 372 -15.51 -33.15 20.52
N ILE A 373 -14.31 -33.12 19.93
CA ILE A 373 -13.98 -32.24 18.80
C ILE A 373 -14.81 -32.64 17.56
N GLU A 374 -14.88 -33.93 17.23
CA GLU A 374 -15.70 -34.46 16.12
C GLU A 374 -17.19 -34.12 16.29
N VAL A 375 -17.76 -34.40 17.47
CA VAL A 375 -19.15 -34.03 17.81
C VAL A 375 -19.36 -32.53 17.65
N GLY A 376 -18.52 -31.70 18.28
CA GLY A 376 -18.70 -30.25 18.22
C GLY A 376 -18.52 -29.65 16.82
N ASN A 377 -17.57 -30.16 16.03
CA ASN A 377 -17.38 -29.77 14.63
C ASN A 377 -18.57 -30.20 13.77
N SER A 378 -19.15 -31.38 14.01
CA SER A 378 -20.37 -31.82 13.31
C SER A 378 -21.60 -30.98 13.66
N CYS A 379 -21.65 -30.45 14.88
CA CYS A 379 -22.71 -29.53 15.30
C CYS A 379 -22.51 -28.10 14.76
N ARG A 380 -21.27 -27.60 14.69
CA ARG A 380 -20.93 -26.17 14.45
C ARG A 380 -21.67 -25.55 13.26
N THR A 381 -22.09 -24.29 13.40
CA THR A 381 -22.78 -23.55 12.34
C THR A 381 -21.83 -23.24 11.18
N SER A 382 -21.90 -24.04 10.11
CA SER A 382 -21.23 -23.79 8.83
C SER A 382 -22.23 -23.31 7.77
N GLY A 383 -22.16 -22.01 7.43
CA GLY A 383 -22.87 -21.47 6.27
C GLY A 383 -21.98 -21.54 5.02
N GLN A 384 -22.54 -21.99 3.89
CA GLN A 384 -21.80 -22.00 2.62
C GLN A 384 -21.47 -20.56 2.19
N THR A 385 -20.24 -20.33 1.73
CA THR A 385 -19.83 -19.11 1.04
C THR A 385 -19.29 -19.48 -0.34
N SER A 386 -19.30 -18.55 -1.30
CA SER A 386 -18.72 -18.75 -2.64
C SER A 386 -17.26 -19.20 -2.58
N ALA A 387 -16.51 -18.70 -1.61
CA ALA A 387 -15.14 -19.10 -1.33
C ALA A 387 -15.05 -20.52 -0.72
N ASN A 388 -15.70 -20.74 0.44
CA ASN A 388 -15.52 -21.91 1.30
C ASN A 388 -16.82 -22.44 1.95
N ALA A 389 -16.89 -23.76 2.17
CA ALA A 389 -18.09 -24.45 2.65
C ALA A 389 -18.15 -24.71 4.18
N HIS A 390 -17.06 -24.50 4.93
CA HIS A 390 -16.98 -24.81 6.36
C HIS A 390 -16.58 -23.59 7.21
N SER A 391 -17.03 -23.61 8.47
CA SER A 391 -16.56 -22.87 9.67
C SER A 391 -16.41 -21.34 9.65
N SER A 392 -16.59 -20.64 8.54
CA SER A 392 -16.35 -19.18 8.44
C SER A 392 -17.21 -18.29 9.32
N ARG A 393 -18.42 -18.75 9.72
CA ARG A 393 -19.49 -17.86 10.19
C ARG A 393 -19.76 -17.86 11.71
N SER A 394 -19.06 -18.67 12.50
CA SER A 394 -19.16 -18.66 13.97
C SER A 394 -17.78 -18.74 14.61
N HIS A 395 -17.60 -18.03 15.74
CA HIS A 395 -16.38 -18.14 16.54
C HIS A 395 -16.51 -19.38 17.42
N ALA A 396 -15.68 -20.40 17.20
CA ALA A 396 -15.71 -21.60 18.03
C ALA A 396 -14.64 -21.54 19.12
N VAL A 397 -15.05 -21.85 20.35
CA VAL A 397 -14.20 -21.83 21.55
C VAL A 397 -14.20 -23.23 22.15
N PHE A 398 -13.09 -23.93 22.00
CA PHE A 398 -12.79 -25.16 22.70
C PHE A 398 -11.98 -24.82 23.96
N GLN A 399 -12.30 -25.41 25.12
CA GLN A 399 -11.55 -25.15 26.35
C GLN A 399 -11.10 -26.46 27.00
N ILE A 400 -9.84 -26.48 27.45
CA ILE A 400 -9.29 -27.51 28.33
C ILE A 400 -9.19 -26.89 29.73
N ILE A 401 -9.88 -27.48 30.69
CA ILE A 401 -10.02 -26.96 32.05
C ILE A 401 -9.39 -27.97 33.02
N LEU A 402 -8.39 -27.54 33.79
CA LEU A 402 -7.82 -28.31 34.89
C LEU A 402 -8.53 -27.92 36.18
N ARG A 403 -9.10 -28.90 36.90
CA ARG A 403 -9.68 -28.71 38.23
C ARG A 403 -8.93 -29.50 39.29
N ARG A 404 -8.79 -28.93 40.48
CA ARG A 404 -8.21 -29.57 41.66
C ARG A 404 -9.26 -29.62 42.77
N LYS A 405 -9.74 -30.83 43.10
CA LYS A 405 -10.83 -31.03 44.09
C LYS A 405 -12.03 -30.12 43.80
N GLY A 406 -12.50 -30.13 42.54
CA GLY A 406 -13.59 -29.28 42.04
C GLY A 406 -13.25 -27.81 41.76
N LYS A 407 -12.24 -27.22 42.40
CA LYS A 407 -11.84 -25.82 42.16
C LYS A 407 -11.09 -25.68 40.83
N MET A 408 -11.31 -24.56 40.13
CA MET A 408 -10.51 -24.17 38.95
C MET A 408 -9.03 -24.13 39.35
N HIS A 409 -8.17 -24.84 38.60
CA HIS A 409 -6.72 -24.77 38.73
C HIS A 409 -6.13 -23.96 37.57
N GLY A 410 -6.46 -24.29 36.32
CA GLY A 410 -6.04 -23.55 35.12
C GLY A 410 -6.98 -23.79 33.94
N LYS A 411 -6.96 -22.89 32.95
CA LYS A 411 -7.88 -22.92 31.78
C LYS A 411 -7.12 -22.56 30.49
N PHE A 412 -7.14 -23.45 29.50
CA PHE A 412 -6.65 -23.16 28.14
C PHE A 412 -7.84 -22.96 27.21
N SER A 413 -8.02 -21.77 26.64
CA SER A 413 -9.02 -21.52 25.59
C SER A 413 -8.36 -21.56 24.20
N LEU A 414 -8.83 -22.44 23.33
CA LEU A 414 -8.37 -22.60 21.96
C LEU A 414 -9.49 -22.16 21.01
N ILE A 415 -9.26 -21.09 20.25
CA ILE A 415 -10.31 -20.34 19.57
C ILE A 415 -10.07 -20.33 18.06
N ASP A 416 -11.11 -20.72 17.31
CA ASP A 416 -11.16 -20.56 15.86
C ASP A 416 -12.17 -19.45 15.53
N LEU A 417 -11.67 -18.24 15.26
CA LEU A 417 -12.51 -17.08 14.98
C LEU A 417 -13.20 -17.21 13.61
N ALA A 418 -14.29 -16.47 13.43
CA ALA A 418 -14.91 -16.24 12.14
C ALA A 418 -13.98 -15.43 11.19
N GLY A 419 -14.35 -15.35 9.91
CA GLY A 419 -13.64 -14.55 8.91
C GLY A 419 -13.65 -13.03 9.18
N ASN A 420 -12.63 -12.32 8.70
CA ASN A 420 -12.51 -10.85 8.80
C ASN A 420 -12.73 -10.12 7.46
N GLU A 421 -13.34 -10.79 6.48
CA GLU A 421 -13.84 -10.22 5.23
C GLU A 421 -14.81 -9.04 5.44
N ARG A 422 -14.81 -8.10 4.48
CA ARG A 422 -15.57 -6.86 4.55
C ARG A 422 -17.03 -7.05 4.12
N GLY A 423 -17.86 -6.06 4.43
CA GLY A 423 -19.26 -6.04 3.98
C GLY A 423 -19.41 -6.01 2.45
N ALA A 424 -18.46 -5.39 1.73
CA ALA A 424 -18.42 -5.38 0.27
C ALA A 424 -18.34 -6.80 -0.31
N ASP A 425 -17.46 -7.63 0.24
CA ASP A 425 -17.21 -9.04 -0.11
C ASP A 425 -18.46 -9.94 0.03
N THR A 426 -19.50 -9.46 0.73
CA THR A 426 -20.78 -10.14 0.97
C THR A 426 -22.01 -9.34 0.52
N SER A 427 -21.81 -8.25 -0.23
CA SER A 427 -22.88 -7.32 -0.66
C SER A 427 -23.99 -7.99 -1.48
N SER A 428 -23.63 -8.92 -2.37
CA SER A 428 -24.56 -9.71 -3.19
C SER A 428 -25.18 -10.92 -2.47
N ALA A 429 -24.76 -11.22 -1.25
CA ALA A 429 -25.30 -12.33 -0.47
C ALA A 429 -26.70 -12.02 0.11
N ASP A 430 -27.42 -13.05 0.54
CA ASP A 430 -28.76 -12.93 1.11
C ASP A 430 -28.78 -12.15 2.44
N ARG A 431 -29.98 -11.69 2.86
CA ARG A 431 -30.17 -10.89 4.07
C ARG A 431 -29.62 -11.55 5.34
N GLN A 432 -29.72 -12.87 5.47
CA GLN A 432 -29.29 -13.60 6.65
C GLN A 432 -27.75 -13.71 6.70
N THR A 433 -27.10 -14.01 5.56
CA THR A 433 -25.64 -13.92 5.41
C THR A 433 -25.10 -12.51 5.71
N ARG A 434 -25.76 -11.44 5.24
CA ARG A 434 -25.32 -10.06 5.53
C ARG A 434 -25.44 -9.70 7.02
N LEU A 435 -26.47 -10.17 7.72
CA LEU A 435 -26.61 -9.99 9.17
C LEU A 435 -25.56 -10.78 9.98
N GLU A 436 -25.18 -11.97 9.52
CA GLU A 436 -24.07 -12.73 10.09
C GLU A 436 -22.74 -11.99 9.92
N GLY A 437 -22.42 -11.53 8.70
CA GLY A 437 -21.22 -10.76 8.40
C GLY A 437 -21.10 -9.47 9.23
N ALA A 438 -22.22 -8.81 9.52
CA ALA A 438 -22.25 -7.63 10.39
C ALA A 438 -21.93 -7.95 11.86
N GLU A 439 -22.54 -8.99 12.45
CA GLU A 439 -22.24 -9.41 13.84
C GLU A 439 -20.82 -10.01 13.99
N ILE A 440 -20.30 -10.67 12.95
CA ILE A 440 -18.90 -11.11 12.87
C ILE A 440 -17.97 -9.90 12.92
N ASN A 441 -18.12 -8.94 12.00
CA ASN A 441 -17.25 -7.76 11.96
C ASN A 441 -17.36 -6.91 13.24
N LYS A 442 -18.56 -6.75 13.81
CA LYS A 442 -18.78 -6.09 15.10
C LYS A 442 -18.05 -6.77 16.26
N SER A 443 -18.05 -8.10 16.32
CA SER A 443 -17.35 -8.85 17.38
C SER A 443 -15.83 -8.86 17.20
N LEU A 444 -15.34 -8.85 15.95
CA LEU A 444 -13.92 -8.66 15.66
C LEU A 444 -13.45 -7.23 15.93
N LEU A 445 -14.23 -6.20 15.56
CA LEU A 445 -13.95 -4.80 15.87
C LEU A 445 -13.89 -4.55 17.38
N ALA A 446 -14.83 -5.12 18.15
CA ALA A 446 -14.77 -5.08 19.61
C ALA A 446 -13.47 -5.70 20.16
N LEU A 447 -12.99 -6.79 19.56
CA LEU A 447 -11.70 -7.41 19.93
C LEU A 447 -10.51 -6.49 19.57
N LYS A 448 -10.55 -5.83 18.40
CA LYS A 448 -9.54 -4.82 18.01
C LYS A 448 -9.48 -3.68 19.04
N GLU A 449 -10.64 -3.18 19.45
CA GLU A 449 -10.73 -2.06 20.41
C GLU A 449 -10.33 -2.45 21.83
N CYS A 450 -10.60 -3.68 22.28
CA CYS A 450 -10.07 -4.15 23.55
C CYS A 450 -8.54 -4.19 23.54
N ILE A 451 -7.95 -4.71 22.45
CA ILE A 451 -6.50 -4.78 22.25
C ILE A 451 -5.88 -3.37 22.16
N ARG A 452 -6.45 -2.47 21.35
CA ARG A 452 -6.01 -1.06 21.23
C ARG A 452 -6.06 -0.31 22.57
N ALA A 453 -7.11 -0.53 23.35
CA ALA A 453 -7.30 0.14 24.63
C ALA A 453 -6.38 -0.40 25.73
N LEU A 454 -6.01 -1.70 25.70
CA LEU A 454 -4.96 -2.26 26.55
C LEU A 454 -3.59 -1.64 26.23
N GLY A 455 -3.20 -1.55 24.96
CA GLY A 455 -1.89 -1.01 24.56
C GLY A 455 -1.69 0.46 24.93
N ARG A 456 -2.74 1.27 24.78
CA ARG A 456 -2.76 2.67 25.25
C ARG A 456 -3.06 2.81 26.74
N ASN A 457 -2.99 1.72 27.52
CA ASN A 457 -3.28 1.64 28.96
C ASN A 457 -4.55 2.40 29.39
N LYS A 458 -5.61 2.38 28.57
CA LYS A 458 -6.84 3.13 28.84
C LYS A 458 -7.55 2.57 30.09
N PRO A 459 -7.99 3.42 31.03
CA PRO A 459 -8.57 2.98 32.30
C PRO A 459 -9.88 2.17 32.14
N HIS A 460 -10.59 2.32 31.02
CA HIS A 460 -11.79 1.54 30.71
C HIS A 460 -11.55 0.57 29.54
N THR A 461 -11.32 -0.69 29.87
CA THR A 461 -11.33 -1.89 29.01
C THR A 461 -12.69 -2.15 28.29
N PRO A 462 -13.00 -1.87 27.00
CA PRO A 462 -14.35 -2.03 26.43
C PRO A 462 -14.84 -3.49 26.22
N PHE A 463 -14.43 -4.45 27.04
CA PHE A 463 -14.74 -5.88 26.94
C PHE A 463 -16.24 -6.21 26.82
N ARG A 464 -17.13 -5.37 27.36
CA ARG A 464 -18.58 -5.58 27.27
C ARG A 464 -19.17 -5.37 25.87
N ALA A 465 -18.43 -4.80 24.91
CA ALA A 465 -18.92 -4.48 23.56
C ALA A 465 -19.38 -5.69 22.70
N SER A 466 -18.86 -6.89 22.95
CA SER A 466 -19.31 -8.12 22.29
C SER A 466 -19.32 -9.34 23.22
N LYS A 467 -20.06 -10.41 22.88
CA LYS A 467 -19.99 -11.65 23.66
C LYS A 467 -18.65 -12.39 23.53
N LEU A 468 -17.92 -12.20 22.43
CA LEU A 468 -16.55 -12.70 22.27
C LEU A 468 -15.63 -12.03 23.30
N THR A 469 -15.58 -10.69 23.30
CA THR A 469 -14.72 -9.92 24.23
C THR A 469 -15.11 -10.09 25.71
N GLN A 470 -16.40 -10.31 26.01
CA GLN A 470 -16.82 -10.69 27.37
C GLN A 470 -16.20 -12.04 27.79
N VAL A 471 -16.33 -13.08 26.96
CA VAL A 471 -15.77 -14.42 27.24
C VAL A 471 -14.24 -14.42 27.33
N LEU A 472 -13.56 -13.54 26.58
CA LEU A 472 -12.10 -13.44 26.57
C LEU A 472 -11.51 -12.49 27.63
N ARG A 473 -12.33 -11.74 28.39
CA ARG A 473 -11.88 -10.74 29.37
C ARG A 473 -10.76 -11.27 30.29
N ASP A 474 -10.98 -12.42 30.92
CA ASP A 474 -10.03 -13.03 31.84
C ASP A 474 -8.67 -13.34 31.19
N SER A 475 -8.64 -13.59 29.87
CA SER A 475 -7.43 -13.99 29.12
C SER A 475 -6.50 -12.83 28.78
N PHE A 476 -6.98 -11.59 28.92
CA PHE A 476 -6.20 -10.39 28.65
C PHE A 476 -5.82 -9.66 29.95
N ILE A 477 -6.77 -9.53 30.89
CA ILE A 477 -6.53 -8.83 32.16
C ILE A 477 -5.80 -9.70 33.19
N GLY A 478 -6.00 -11.03 33.17
CA GLY A 478 -5.53 -11.93 34.24
C GLY A 478 -4.02 -11.83 34.51
N GLU A 479 -3.66 -11.66 35.79
CA GLU A 479 -2.28 -11.45 36.27
C GLU A 479 -1.33 -12.58 35.81
N ASN A 480 -1.79 -13.84 35.94
CA ASN A 480 -1.12 -15.01 35.38
C ASN A 480 -1.87 -15.47 34.12
N SER A 481 -1.84 -14.66 33.06
CA SER A 481 -2.39 -15.03 31.77
C SER A 481 -1.42 -14.78 30.62
N ARG A 482 -1.29 -15.78 29.73
CA ARG A 482 -0.48 -15.73 28.52
C ARG A 482 -1.34 -16.02 27.31
N THR A 483 -1.20 -15.22 26.26
CA THR A 483 -2.02 -15.31 25.05
C THR A 483 -1.15 -15.51 23.80
N CYS A 484 -1.64 -16.26 22.81
CA CYS A 484 -1.02 -16.38 21.49
C CYS A 484 -2.04 -16.08 20.37
N MET A 485 -1.63 -15.25 19.42
CA MET A 485 -2.37 -14.95 18.20
C MET A 485 -1.71 -15.64 17.01
N ILE A 486 -2.48 -16.42 16.25
CA ILE A 486 -2.06 -17.01 14.98
C ILE A 486 -2.79 -16.29 13.84
N ALA A 487 -2.13 -15.29 13.26
CA ALA A 487 -2.61 -14.58 12.08
C ALA A 487 -2.38 -15.45 10.82
N THR A 488 -3.47 -15.94 10.23
CA THR A 488 -3.42 -16.78 9.03
C THR A 488 -3.71 -15.93 7.79
N ILE A 489 -2.91 -16.08 6.74
CA ILE A 489 -2.96 -15.23 5.53
C ILE A 489 -3.04 -16.06 4.24
N SER A 490 -3.75 -15.52 3.24
CA SER A 490 -3.82 -16.09 1.90
C SER A 490 -2.66 -15.57 1.04
N PRO A 491 -2.00 -16.41 0.21
CA PRO A 491 -0.88 -15.99 -0.63
C PRO A 491 -1.29 -15.24 -1.91
N GLY A 492 -2.51 -15.47 -2.40
CA GLY A 492 -2.98 -14.98 -3.70
C GLY A 492 -3.12 -13.45 -3.75
N MET A 493 -2.75 -12.86 -4.89
CA MET A 493 -2.90 -11.44 -5.20
C MET A 493 -4.35 -10.96 -5.03
N THR A 494 -5.33 -11.81 -5.37
CA THR A 494 -6.77 -11.54 -5.13
C THR A 494 -7.13 -11.31 -3.66
N SER A 495 -6.28 -11.78 -2.73
CA SER A 495 -6.44 -11.64 -1.27
C SER A 495 -5.41 -10.69 -0.64
N CYS A 496 -4.68 -9.90 -1.44
CA CYS A 496 -3.63 -9.00 -0.95
C CYS A 496 -4.18 -8.00 0.06
N GLU A 497 -5.35 -7.39 -0.21
CA GLU A 497 -5.94 -6.41 0.71
C GLU A 497 -6.37 -7.04 2.03
N ASN A 498 -7.11 -8.17 2.02
CA ASN A 498 -7.50 -8.87 3.25
C ASN A 498 -6.28 -9.33 4.07
N THR A 499 -5.17 -9.66 3.39
CA THR A 499 -3.90 -10.03 4.01
C THR A 499 -3.22 -8.83 4.67
N LEU A 500 -3.14 -7.67 4.01
CA LEU A 500 -2.64 -6.42 4.62
C LEU A 500 -3.48 -5.98 5.82
N ASN A 501 -4.82 -6.03 5.71
CA ASN A 501 -5.75 -5.78 6.82
C ASN A 501 -5.56 -6.76 8.01
N THR A 502 -5.01 -7.95 7.75
CA THR A 502 -4.72 -8.98 8.76
C THR A 502 -3.35 -8.76 9.41
N LEU A 503 -2.33 -8.43 8.62
CA LEU A 503 -0.95 -8.20 9.08
C LEU A 503 -0.81 -6.91 9.86
N ARG A 504 -1.38 -5.79 9.38
CA ARG A 504 -1.39 -4.50 10.12
C ARG A 504 -2.07 -4.65 11.48
N TYR A 505 -3.16 -5.42 11.55
CA TYR A 505 -3.80 -5.70 12.83
C TYR A 505 -2.91 -6.55 13.75
N ALA A 506 -2.28 -7.60 13.24
CA ALA A 506 -1.35 -8.41 14.02
C ALA A 506 -0.16 -7.59 14.54
N ASN A 507 0.36 -6.64 13.76
CA ASN A 507 1.44 -5.73 14.19
C ASN A 507 1.04 -4.95 15.44
N ARG A 508 -0.16 -4.33 15.43
CA ARG A 508 -0.71 -3.61 16.58
C ARG A 508 -1.16 -4.49 17.75
N VAL A 509 -1.19 -5.82 17.58
CA VAL A 509 -1.27 -6.78 18.70
C VAL A 509 0.11 -7.08 19.29
N LYS A 510 1.18 -7.04 18.48
CA LYS A 510 2.56 -7.24 18.95
C LYS A 510 3.11 -6.02 19.68
N GLU A 511 2.76 -4.80 19.25
CA GLU A 511 3.12 -3.55 19.95
C GLU A 511 2.71 -3.56 21.44
N LEU A 512 1.70 -4.35 21.82
CA LEU A 512 1.27 -4.55 23.21
C LEU A 512 2.29 -5.23 24.13
N THR A 513 3.34 -5.87 23.60
CA THR A 513 4.29 -6.66 24.40
C THR A 513 5.45 -5.85 24.96
N VAL A 514 5.62 -4.60 24.51
CA VAL A 514 6.72 -3.73 24.93
C VAL A 514 6.28 -2.99 26.20
N ASP A 515 6.76 -3.43 27.36
CA ASP A 515 6.53 -2.75 28.62
C ASP A 515 7.08 -1.31 28.56
N ALA A 516 6.20 -0.32 28.60
CA ALA A 516 6.57 1.10 28.61
C ALA A 516 7.53 1.48 29.78
N ASN A 517 7.56 0.66 30.84
CA ASN A 517 8.43 0.85 32.00
C ASN A 517 9.87 0.32 31.82
N GLN A 518 10.21 -0.37 30.73
CA GLN A 518 11.57 -0.89 30.48
C GLN A 518 12.44 0.07 29.63
N VAL A 519 11.89 1.21 29.18
CA VAL A 519 12.58 2.16 28.29
C VAL A 519 13.53 3.11 29.04
N THR A 520 13.49 3.12 30.38
CA THR A 520 14.20 4.11 31.21
C THR A 520 15.68 3.85 31.48
N GLU A 521 16.20 2.63 31.29
CA GLU A 521 17.62 2.32 31.53
C GLU A 521 18.32 1.62 30.35
N GLY A 522 19.08 2.40 29.58
CA GLY A 522 20.45 2.00 29.24
C GLY A 522 20.70 0.87 28.21
N VAL A 523 20.14 0.95 27.00
CA VAL A 523 20.86 0.77 25.71
C VAL A 523 19.91 1.07 24.56
N ARG A 524 20.33 1.87 23.56
CA ARG A 524 19.59 2.07 22.30
C ARG A 524 20.20 1.21 21.19
N PRO A 525 19.48 0.21 20.63
CA PRO A 525 19.76 -0.29 19.30
C PRO A 525 19.38 0.80 18.27
N ASN A 526 20.18 0.97 17.22
CA ASN A 526 19.82 1.88 16.12
C ASN A 526 18.69 1.28 15.28
N ILE A 527 17.44 1.63 15.61
CA ILE A 527 16.27 1.46 14.76
C ILE A 527 15.87 2.85 14.25
N HIS A 528 16.32 3.19 13.05
CA HIS A 528 15.85 4.36 12.31
C HIS A 528 14.74 3.95 11.33
N VAL A 529 13.77 4.85 11.11
CA VAL A 529 12.67 4.76 10.14
C VAL A 529 11.57 3.73 10.45
N VAL A 530 10.60 4.13 11.29
CA VAL A 530 9.16 3.73 11.20
C VAL A 530 8.21 4.69 11.93
N ASP A 531 8.63 5.28 13.07
CA ASP A 531 7.76 6.01 14.02
C ASP A 531 7.29 7.42 13.58
N LEU A 532 6.66 7.56 12.41
CA LEU A 532 6.11 8.85 11.95
C LEU A 532 4.83 8.78 11.09
N LEU A 533 4.21 7.60 10.91
CA LEU A 533 3.11 7.38 9.94
C LEU A 533 1.95 6.46 10.42
N ASP A 534 1.50 6.51 11.68
CA ASP A 534 0.29 5.76 12.15
C ASP A 534 -0.60 6.51 13.17
N TYR A 535 -0.66 7.85 13.11
CA TYR A 535 -1.56 8.60 14.01
C TYR A 535 -3.01 8.71 13.52
N ASP A 536 -3.27 8.44 12.24
CA ASP A 536 -4.44 8.96 11.53
C ASP A 536 -5.31 7.86 10.87
N TRP A 537 -5.94 7.02 11.70
CA TRP A 537 -6.85 5.95 11.23
C TRP A 537 -8.26 5.97 11.88
N ASP A 538 -8.56 6.95 12.74
CA ASP A 538 -9.87 7.02 13.44
C ASP A 538 -10.94 7.86 12.69
N HIS A 539 -10.64 8.46 11.52
CA HIS A 539 -11.51 9.44 10.84
C HIS A 539 -12.01 9.13 9.40
N LEU A 540 -11.76 7.94 8.83
CA LEU A 540 -12.26 7.61 7.48
C LEU A 540 -13.78 7.31 7.44
N GLY A 541 -14.58 8.37 7.58
CA GLY A 541 -16.05 8.37 7.56
C GLY A 541 -16.69 9.71 7.15
N SER A 542 -15.89 10.72 6.79
CA SER A 542 -16.25 12.05 6.25
C SER A 542 -15.14 12.55 5.31
N SER A 543 -15.38 13.61 4.52
CA SER A 543 -14.38 14.14 3.57
C SER A 543 -13.21 14.85 4.27
N PRO A 544 -11.94 14.60 3.90
CA PRO A 544 -10.76 15.03 4.66
C PRO A 544 -10.21 16.40 4.21
N GLN A 545 -10.99 17.47 4.34
CA GLN A 545 -10.61 18.83 3.87
C GLN A 545 -10.97 19.98 4.86
N ARG A 546 -11.30 19.70 6.14
CA ARG A 546 -11.86 20.74 7.04
C ARG A 546 -11.30 20.87 8.46
N ASP A 547 -10.41 19.99 8.93
CA ASP A 547 -9.97 20.01 10.33
C ASP A 547 -8.63 20.74 10.59
N ASP A 548 -7.73 20.85 9.60
CA ASP A 548 -6.43 21.55 9.75
C ASP A 548 -6.59 23.05 10.07
N LEU A 549 -7.58 23.71 9.46
CA LEU A 549 -7.92 25.12 9.71
C LEU A 549 -8.39 25.36 11.16
N LYS A 550 -8.84 24.30 11.84
CA LYS A 550 -9.37 24.35 13.21
C LYS A 550 -8.26 24.19 14.25
N LEU A 551 -7.29 23.31 14.00
CA LEU A 551 -6.14 23.06 14.86
C LEU A 551 -5.23 24.28 15.04
N LEU A 552 -5.15 25.17 14.03
CA LEU A 552 -4.40 26.43 14.12
C LEU A 552 -5.06 27.47 15.02
N CYS A 553 -6.37 27.38 15.26
CA CYS A 553 -7.14 28.36 16.03
C CYS A 553 -7.08 28.10 17.55
N GLU A 554 -6.77 26.87 17.97
CA GLU A 554 -6.76 26.45 19.40
C GLU A 554 -5.40 26.64 20.11
N GLN A 555 -4.38 27.23 19.45
CA GLN A 555 -3.01 27.35 20.01
C GLN A 555 -2.51 28.78 20.28
N ASN A 556 -3.25 29.84 19.93
CA ASN A 556 -2.90 31.23 20.24
C ASN A 556 -4.12 32.02 20.76
N GLU A 557 -4.37 32.00 22.07
CA GLU A 557 -5.47 32.79 22.70
C GLU A 557 -5.11 34.26 22.99
N GLU A 558 -3.89 34.73 22.68
CA GLU A 558 -3.47 36.13 22.90
C GLU A 558 -3.08 36.85 21.59
N GLU A 559 -3.56 38.10 21.44
CA GLU A 559 -3.32 39.06 20.33
C GLU A 559 -3.75 38.66 18.89
N VAL A 560 -5.05 38.46 18.67
CA VAL A 560 -5.64 38.45 17.31
C VAL A 560 -5.57 39.85 16.68
N SER A 561 -4.55 40.09 15.84
CA SER A 561 -4.47 41.27 14.96
C SER A 561 -5.47 41.16 13.80
N PRO A 562 -6.17 42.24 13.39
CA PRO A 562 -7.06 42.25 12.21
C PRO A 562 -6.40 41.76 10.91
N GLN A 563 -5.07 41.86 10.81
CA GLN A 563 -4.30 41.40 9.64
C GLN A 563 -4.33 39.87 9.46
N LEU A 564 -4.44 39.10 10.56
CA LEU A 564 -4.43 37.64 10.51
C LEU A 564 -5.76 37.08 9.98
N PHE A 565 -6.87 37.76 10.26
CA PHE A 565 -8.20 37.36 9.78
C PHE A 565 -8.29 37.46 8.25
N ASN A 566 -7.87 38.59 7.67
CA ASN A 566 -7.84 38.78 6.22
C ASN A 566 -6.93 37.77 5.50
N PHE A 567 -5.84 37.34 6.14
CA PHE A 567 -4.95 36.31 5.58
C PHE A 567 -5.63 34.94 5.54
N HIS A 568 -6.32 34.53 6.62
CA HIS A 568 -7.09 33.28 6.63
C HIS A 568 -8.25 33.28 5.62
N GLU A 569 -8.93 34.41 5.41
CA GLU A 569 -9.98 34.54 4.39
C GLU A 569 -9.41 34.36 2.98
N ALA A 570 -8.28 35.00 2.66
CA ALA A 570 -7.61 34.85 1.37
C ALA A 570 -7.13 33.40 1.12
N VAL A 571 -6.50 32.76 2.11
CA VAL A 571 -6.04 31.36 1.99
C VAL A 571 -7.23 30.41 1.78
N SER A 572 -8.37 30.62 2.46
CA SER A 572 -9.56 29.80 2.25
C SER A 572 -10.11 29.93 0.82
N GLN A 573 -10.11 31.14 0.25
CA GLN A 573 -10.55 31.38 -1.13
C GLN A 573 -9.59 30.73 -2.16
N MET A 574 -8.27 30.72 -1.90
CA MET A 574 -7.31 30.03 -2.78
C MET A 574 -7.55 28.51 -2.82
N VAL A 575 -7.81 27.87 -1.68
CA VAL A 575 -8.09 26.42 -1.63
C VAL A 575 -9.38 26.09 -2.38
N GLU A 576 -10.44 26.89 -2.22
CA GLU A 576 -11.67 26.72 -3.00
C GLU A 576 -11.41 26.90 -4.51
N MET A 577 -10.58 27.88 -4.93
CA MET A 577 -10.21 28.06 -6.33
C MET A 577 -9.36 26.90 -6.89
N GLU A 578 -8.46 26.31 -6.09
CA GLU A 578 -7.69 25.13 -6.49
C GLU A 578 -8.61 23.93 -6.75
N GLU A 579 -9.56 23.65 -5.84
CA GLU A 579 -10.49 22.53 -5.98
C GLU A 579 -11.34 22.63 -7.26
N HIS A 580 -11.85 23.83 -7.58
CA HIS A 580 -12.61 24.08 -8.81
C HIS A 580 -11.75 23.89 -10.06
N VAL A 581 -10.53 24.45 -10.12
CA VAL A 581 -9.62 24.28 -11.27
C VAL A 581 -9.25 22.81 -11.48
N LEU A 582 -9.06 22.06 -10.40
CA LEU A 582 -8.79 20.62 -10.46
C LEU A 582 -10.03 19.80 -10.86
N GLU A 583 -11.25 20.22 -10.51
CA GLU A 583 -12.49 19.58 -10.95
C GLU A 583 -12.79 19.84 -12.42
N ASP A 584 -12.69 21.09 -12.87
CA ASP A 584 -12.81 21.44 -14.29
C ASP A 584 -11.78 20.69 -15.13
N HIS A 585 -10.51 20.62 -14.70
CA HIS A 585 -9.48 19.86 -15.42
C HIS A 585 -9.82 18.35 -15.52
N ARG A 586 -10.44 17.76 -14.49
CA ARG A 586 -10.95 16.38 -14.54
C ARG A 586 -12.12 16.24 -15.52
N ALA A 587 -13.02 17.22 -15.58
CA ALA A 587 -14.14 17.24 -16.54
C ALA A 587 -13.64 17.34 -17.99
N VAL A 588 -12.72 18.27 -18.28
CA VAL A 588 -12.10 18.40 -19.62
C VAL A 588 -11.34 17.12 -20.02
N PHE A 589 -10.68 16.44 -19.08
CA PHE A 589 -10.03 15.16 -19.37
C PHE A 589 -11.04 14.05 -19.72
N GLN A 590 -12.19 13.97 -19.03
CA GLN A 590 -13.25 13.01 -19.37
C GLN A 590 -13.89 13.31 -20.73
N GLU A 591 -14.18 14.58 -21.01
CA GLU A 591 -14.77 15.00 -22.29
C GLU A 591 -13.78 14.80 -23.46
N SER A 592 -12.47 14.93 -23.21
CA SER A 592 -11.42 14.57 -24.18
C SER A 592 -11.38 13.09 -24.55
N ILE A 593 -11.85 12.19 -23.69
CA ILE A 593 -12.04 10.78 -24.05
C ILE A 593 -13.24 10.64 -24.98
N ARG A 594 -14.36 11.33 -24.68
CA ARG A 594 -15.57 11.32 -25.52
C ARG A 594 -15.30 11.84 -26.94
N TRP A 595 -14.60 12.97 -27.05
CA TRP A 595 -14.21 13.51 -28.37
C TRP A 595 -13.30 12.57 -29.17
N LEU A 596 -12.44 11.78 -28.52
CA LEU A 596 -11.60 10.78 -29.22
C LEU A 596 -12.43 9.58 -29.74
N GLU A 597 -13.57 9.28 -29.13
CA GLU A 597 -14.53 8.29 -29.65
C GLU A 597 -15.33 8.89 -30.82
N ASP A 598 -15.80 10.14 -30.71
CA ASP A 598 -16.52 10.84 -31.78
C ASP A 598 -15.63 11.07 -33.02
N GLU A 599 -14.36 11.51 -32.84
CA GLU A 599 -13.38 11.65 -33.92
C GLU A 599 -13.02 10.31 -34.57
N LYS A 600 -12.99 9.22 -33.80
CA LYS A 600 -12.77 7.87 -34.33
C LYS A 600 -13.92 7.44 -35.24
N VAL A 601 -15.18 7.69 -34.86
CA VAL A 601 -16.35 7.40 -35.70
C VAL A 601 -16.30 8.23 -37.00
N LEU A 602 -15.93 9.51 -36.93
CA LEU A 602 -15.74 10.35 -38.11
C LEU A 602 -14.65 9.83 -39.05
N LEU A 603 -13.53 9.32 -38.52
CA LEU A 603 -12.49 8.71 -39.32
C LEU A 603 -12.93 7.39 -39.95
N GLU A 604 -13.69 6.55 -39.22
CA GLU A 604 -14.27 5.30 -39.76
C GLU A 604 -15.28 5.57 -40.89
N MET A 605 -16.01 6.69 -40.87
CA MET A 605 -16.86 7.12 -42.01
C MET A 605 -16.06 7.39 -43.31
N THR A 606 -14.77 7.72 -43.23
CA THR A 606 -13.94 7.96 -44.42
C THR A 606 -13.46 6.68 -45.12
N GLU A 607 -13.79 5.49 -44.58
CA GLU A 607 -13.53 4.20 -45.22
C GLU A 607 -14.61 3.81 -46.25
N GLU A 608 -15.77 4.47 -46.26
CA GLU A 608 -16.81 4.28 -47.29
C GLU A 608 -16.50 5.07 -48.57
N VAL A 609 -16.95 4.57 -49.73
CA VAL A 609 -16.56 5.12 -51.05
C VAL A 609 -17.37 6.36 -51.45
N ASP A 610 -18.57 6.49 -50.87
CA ASP A 610 -19.59 7.50 -51.16
C ASP A 610 -20.01 8.30 -49.91
N TYR A 611 -19.09 8.45 -48.95
CA TYR A 611 -19.31 9.20 -47.71
C TYR A 611 -19.59 10.69 -47.95
N ASP A 612 -20.44 11.28 -47.10
CA ASP A 612 -20.83 12.70 -47.19
C ASP A 612 -19.73 13.60 -46.62
N VAL A 613 -19.02 14.28 -47.52
CA VAL A 613 -17.88 15.17 -47.22
C VAL A 613 -18.33 16.45 -46.50
N ASP A 614 -19.51 17.00 -46.83
CA ASP A 614 -20.03 18.20 -46.19
C ASP A 614 -20.51 17.88 -44.76
N SER A 615 -21.12 16.70 -44.57
CA SER A 615 -21.47 16.17 -43.24
C SER A 615 -20.25 15.88 -42.38
N TYR A 616 -19.19 15.26 -42.95
CA TYR A 616 -17.92 15.05 -42.27
C TYR A 616 -17.28 16.38 -41.82
N ALA A 617 -17.21 17.37 -42.72
CA ALA A 617 -16.65 18.68 -42.40
C ALA A 617 -17.44 19.40 -41.30
N THR A 618 -18.78 19.40 -41.40
CA THR A 618 -19.68 20.03 -40.43
C THR A 618 -19.56 19.42 -39.03
N GLN A 619 -19.45 18.09 -38.94
CA GLN A 619 -19.31 17.39 -37.65
C GLN A 619 -17.91 17.59 -37.04
N LEU A 620 -16.85 17.60 -37.86
CA LEU A 620 -15.50 17.89 -37.39
C LEU A 620 -15.36 19.34 -36.89
N GLU A 621 -15.97 20.31 -37.59
CA GLU A 621 -16.03 21.72 -37.16
C GLU A 621 -16.70 21.86 -35.78
N GLN A 622 -17.85 21.18 -35.57
CA GLN A 622 -18.56 21.19 -34.27
C GLN A 622 -17.72 20.58 -33.12
N ILE A 623 -16.93 19.54 -33.37
CA ILE A 623 -16.03 18.96 -32.33
C ILE A 623 -14.87 19.91 -32.05
N LEU A 624 -14.32 20.57 -33.07
CA LEU A 624 -13.24 21.54 -32.90
C LEU A 624 -13.69 22.78 -32.12
N ASP A 625 -14.88 23.32 -32.39
CA ASP A 625 -15.46 24.44 -31.64
C ASP A 625 -15.69 24.07 -30.17
N GLN A 626 -16.31 22.90 -29.89
CA GLN A 626 -16.50 22.40 -28.51
C GLN A 626 -15.17 22.25 -27.75
N LYS A 627 -14.12 21.77 -28.43
CA LYS A 627 -12.76 21.70 -27.89
C LYS A 627 -12.21 23.08 -27.58
N ILE A 628 -12.37 24.05 -28.49
CA ILE A 628 -11.83 25.40 -28.36
C ILE A 628 -12.49 26.15 -27.19
N ASP A 629 -13.81 26.04 -27.02
CA ASP A 629 -14.55 26.70 -25.95
C ASP A 629 -14.15 26.15 -24.57
N ILE A 630 -14.23 24.83 -24.37
CA ILE A 630 -13.95 24.19 -23.08
C ILE A 630 -12.47 24.34 -22.68
N LEU A 631 -11.53 24.23 -23.62
CA LEU A 631 -10.12 24.50 -23.35
C LEU A 631 -9.84 25.99 -23.10
N THR A 632 -10.64 26.90 -23.67
CA THR A 632 -10.57 28.34 -23.39
C THR A 632 -11.04 28.66 -21.98
N GLU A 633 -12.16 28.08 -21.54
CA GLU A 633 -12.67 28.27 -20.18
C GLU A 633 -11.69 27.77 -19.13
N LEU A 634 -11.21 26.53 -19.25
CA LEU A 634 -10.22 25.96 -18.32
C LEU A 634 -8.93 26.79 -18.29
N ARG A 635 -8.41 27.20 -19.45
CA ARG A 635 -7.21 28.05 -19.56
C ARG A 635 -7.38 29.36 -18.80
N ASP A 636 -8.55 30.00 -18.89
CA ASP A 636 -8.76 31.31 -18.29
C ASP A 636 -9.09 31.22 -16.79
N LYS A 637 -9.70 30.12 -16.33
CA LYS A 637 -9.76 29.75 -14.90
C LYS A 637 -8.35 29.51 -14.31
N VAL A 638 -7.50 28.77 -15.01
CA VAL A 638 -6.08 28.54 -14.62
C VAL A 638 -5.28 29.85 -14.57
N LYS A 639 -5.51 30.80 -15.49
CA LYS A 639 -4.91 32.14 -15.41
C LYS A 639 -5.35 32.89 -14.16
N SER A 640 -6.64 32.84 -13.82
CA SER A 640 -7.19 33.52 -12.63
C SER A 640 -6.55 32.99 -11.35
N PHE A 641 -6.52 31.66 -11.18
CA PHE A 641 -5.86 31.00 -10.05
C PHE A 641 -4.36 31.34 -9.95
N ARG A 642 -3.66 31.41 -11.09
CA ARG A 642 -2.26 31.86 -11.13
C ARG A 642 -2.08 33.32 -10.70
N SER A 643 -3.02 34.21 -10.99
CA SER A 643 -2.99 35.61 -10.50
C SER A 643 -3.11 35.64 -8.98
N SER A 644 -4.13 34.95 -8.43
CA SER A 644 -4.36 34.88 -6.98
C SER A 644 -3.17 34.32 -6.20
N LEU A 645 -2.50 33.28 -6.74
CA LEU A 645 -1.25 32.76 -6.17
C LEU A 645 -0.12 33.81 -6.16
N GLN A 646 0.04 34.60 -7.24
CA GLN A 646 1.05 35.65 -7.30
C GLN A 646 0.72 36.86 -6.43
N GLU A 647 -0.57 37.09 -6.13
CA GLU A 647 -1.05 38.12 -5.21
C GLU A 647 -0.81 37.71 -3.74
N GLU A 648 -1.03 36.44 -3.38
CA GLU A 648 -0.64 35.90 -2.07
C GLU A 648 0.88 35.93 -1.87
N GLU A 649 1.66 35.49 -2.86
CA GLU A 649 3.13 35.48 -2.78
C GLU A 649 3.71 36.90 -2.61
N GLN A 650 2.98 37.94 -3.03
CA GLN A 650 3.32 39.35 -2.79
C GLN A 650 2.81 39.87 -1.44
N ALA A 651 1.72 39.33 -0.91
CA ALA A 651 1.20 39.67 0.41
C ALA A 651 2.04 39.07 1.53
N SER A 652 2.41 37.79 1.43
CA SER A 652 3.24 37.09 2.43
C SER A 652 4.63 37.72 2.57
N LYS A 653 5.24 38.18 1.46
CA LYS A 653 6.52 38.94 1.47
C LYS A 653 6.47 40.28 2.22
N GLN A 654 5.29 40.81 2.52
CA GLN A 654 5.12 42.03 3.33
C GLN A 654 4.99 41.75 4.84
N ILE A 655 4.83 40.49 5.25
CA ILE A 655 4.67 40.08 6.66
C ILE A 655 6.05 39.86 7.29
N ASN A 656 6.67 40.95 7.75
CA ASN A 656 8.04 40.93 8.29
C ASN A 656 8.09 40.47 9.77
N PRO A 657 8.74 39.33 10.11
CA PRO A 657 8.75 38.77 11.46
C PRO A 657 9.70 39.53 12.40
N LYS A 658 9.12 40.22 13.40
CA LYS A 658 9.90 40.88 14.47
C LYS A 658 10.66 39.84 15.31
N ARG A 659 11.99 39.83 15.22
CA ARG A 659 12.86 38.99 16.08
C ARG A 659 12.60 39.26 17.57
N PRO A 660 12.51 38.22 18.42
CA PRO A 660 12.45 38.40 19.87
C PRO A 660 13.69 39.13 20.42
N ARG A 661 13.50 39.95 21.45
CA ARG A 661 14.62 40.47 22.25
C ARG A 661 15.22 39.35 23.08
N ALA A 662 16.53 39.17 23.02
CA ALA A 662 17.25 38.40 24.03
C ALA A 662 17.12 39.10 25.39
N LEU A 663 16.83 38.33 26.43
CA LEU A 663 16.88 38.78 27.83
C LEU A 663 18.27 38.48 28.41
N LEU A 664 18.70 39.36 29.32
CA LEU A 664 19.91 39.27 30.15
C LEU A 664 19.51 38.91 31.59
#